data_AF-A0A6L2QC69-F1
#
_entry.id   AF-A0A6L2QC69-F1
#
_cell.length_a   1.000
_cell.length_b   1.000
_cell.length_c   1.000
_cell.angle_alpha   90.00
_cell.angle_beta   90.00
_cell.angle_gamma   90.00
#
_symmetry.space_group_name_H-M   'P 1'
#
loop_
_entity.id
_entity.type
_entity.pdbx_description
1 polymer ?
#
loop_
_entity_poly.entity_id
_entity_poly.type
_entity_poly.pdbx_seq_one_letter_code
_entity_poly.pdbx_strand_id
1 'polypeptide(L)'
;MPQVLGSNADPDSNAVQQFDLELQWCIQQLEAALTTSKMASKQGQDAAHLLTILRSKKTPVIKKRQVMRSSFGDYRTKMAEEEKKLNKGKLLVSVSCDALNVTAQERICIAAPAPDKKSCFVKRSAVMCEPSQNNFRFNFDGPVDKERTSTSQPTTSHSNFVYKTSDNSFRPGTAAEPTSEVELTLSCRGLQGKDLLSKSDPMCVTYVQPFGESRWVEFHRTEVIDNTHEPDFASKVQMSYRFEEQQRLKFEVYDIDSPSSNLEDHDFLGVAACSLGQIISSGKVQLPLSQRGLRAKDQQGYIIIIAEELVALKDEVIMQFSGTKLDKKHFFGKSNPFLVFHKSLESGDYVVVHKTEVVKNTLNPTWQKFSVSVRTLCNGDYDRNIKVACYDWNSNGKHSLIGEFFITLRQLSEGHAVFQCVHPEKLKKNSSYTHSGVIKRDLFEVRQVYTFMDYIKGGTQLHCSIGIDFTGSNGNPMSPQSLHYISNVPNAYEQAIQAVGGIIQDYDSDKLFPVLGFGARLPPDGKVSHEFFVNMNPTDPYCREITGVLEAYRNCIRQVQLYGPTNFSPIINHVARFAKTYRDGASYFILLILTDGVISDMPQTIQAIVSASMQPMSIIIVGIGSADFSAMEVLDADTVPLKSGGVHAARDIVQFVPFNRFASEGAPHIARLRLAQEVLAEIPTQFTSYMKANNIVPRPPQENVSVLPPDPNIILTAI
;
A
#
# COMPACT_ATOMS: atom_id res chain seq x y z
N MET A 1 -37.40 -43.78 28.58
CA MET A 1 -36.19 -44.61 28.75
C MET A 1 -34.96 -43.70 28.68
N PRO A 2 -33.91 -43.97 29.47
CA PRO A 2 -33.34 -42.95 30.38
C PRO A 2 -32.14 -42.16 29.84
N GLN A 3 -31.96 -40.98 30.43
CA GLN A 3 -30.75 -40.14 30.42
C GLN A 3 -29.58 -40.83 31.15
N VAL A 4 -28.34 -40.63 30.66
CA VAL A 4 -27.10 -40.88 31.43
C VAL A 4 -26.14 -39.69 31.26
N LEU A 5 -26.29 -38.75 32.20
CA LEU A 5 -25.29 -37.97 32.95
C LEU A 5 -23.95 -37.58 32.26
N GLY A 6 -23.88 -36.33 31.78
CA GLY A 6 -22.63 -35.56 31.71
C GLY A 6 -22.39 -34.81 33.03
N SER A 7 -21.25 -35.05 33.66
CA SER A 7 -20.84 -34.39 34.91
C SER A 7 -20.43 -32.93 34.65
N ASN A 8 -21.21 -31.96 35.16
CA ASN A 8 -20.83 -30.55 35.25
C ASN A 8 -19.77 -30.36 36.35
N ALA A 9 -18.51 -30.13 35.99
CA ALA A 9 -17.46 -29.66 36.90
C ALA A 9 -17.41 -28.12 36.89
N ASP A 10 -17.41 -27.51 38.06
CA ASP A 10 -17.41 -26.06 38.29
C ASP A 10 -16.15 -25.39 37.68
N PRO A 11 -16.24 -24.41 36.76
CA PRO A 11 -15.09 -23.83 36.06
C PRO A 11 -14.07 -23.16 36.99
N ASP A 12 -14.50 -22.69 38.17
CA ASP A 12 -13.60 -22.05 39.15
C ASP A 12 -12.72 -23.06 39.92
N SER A 13 -13.23 -24.28 40.16
CA SER A 13 -12.46 -25.37 40.80
C SER A 13 -11.32 -25.86 39.89
N ASN A 14 -11.59 -26.00 38.59
CA ASN A 14 -10.58 -26.36 37.60
C ASN A 14 -9.49 -25.27 37.47
N ALA A 15 -9.87 -23.99 37.55
CA ALA A 15 -8.91 -22.89 37.45
C ALA A 15 -7.96 -22.81 38.67
N VAL A 16 -8.44 -23.13 39.87
CA VAL A 16 -7.62 -23.20 41.09
C VAL A 16 -6.66 -24.39 41.03
N GLN A 17 -7.15 -25.57 40.65
CA GLN A 17 -6.31 -26.77 40.52
C GLN A 17 -5.23 -26.60 39.45
N GLN A 18 -5.58 -26.01 38.31
CA GLN A 18 -4.63 -25.72 37.24
C GLN A 18 -3.56 -24.71 37.69
N PHE A 19 -3.94 -23.69 38.46
CA PHE A 19 -2.97 -22.73 39.00
C PHE A 19 -2.00 -23.38 40.01
N ASP A 20 -2.48 -24.30 40.86
CA ASP A 20 -1.61 -24.99 41.81
C ASP A 20 -0.58 -25.91 41.12
N LEU A 21 -0.97 -26.57 40.02
CA LEU A 21 -0.05 -27.35 39.19
C LEU A 21 1.01 -26.45 38.53
N GLU A 22 0.58 -25.32 37.97
CA GLU A 22 1.47 -24.31 37.39
C GLU A 22 2.47 -23.78 38.43
N LEU A 23 1.98 -23.45 39.63
CA LEU A 23 2.79 -22.92 40.73
C LEU A 23 3.82 -23.96 41.20
N GLN A 24 3.41 -25.22 41.36
CA GLN A 24 4.33 -26.30 41.76
C GLN A 24 5.42 -26.55 40.74
N TRP A 25 5.08 -26.54 39.45
CA TRP A 25 6.07 -26.69 38.38
C TRP A 25 7.11 -25.56 38.42
N CYS A 26 6.67 -24.30 38.53
CA CYS A 26 7.60 -23.16 38.65
C CYS A 26 8.50 -23.25 39.89
N ILE A 27 7.96 -23.69 41.03
CA ILE A 27 8.73 -23.91 42.27
C ILE A 27 9.80 -25.00 42.05
N GLN A 28 9.42 -26.12 41.42
CA GLN A 28 10.34 -27.23 41.16
C GLN A 28 11.49 -26.80 40.24
N GLN A 29 11.22 -25.98 39.23
CA GLN A 29 12.26 -25.48 38.33
C GLN A 29 13.24 -24.52 39.03
N LEU A 30 12.75 -23.67 39.94
CA LEU A 30 13.63 -22.81 40.76
C LEU A 30 14.48 -23.64 41.74
N GLU A 31 13.92 -24.70 42.34
CA GLU A 31 14.64 -25.60 43.23
C GLU A 31 15.74 -26.38 42.51
N ALA A 32 15.44 -26.91 41.32
CA ALA A 32 16.44 -27.56 40.47
C ALA A 32 17.58 -26.59 40.12
N ALA A 33 17.26 -25.33 39.79
CA ALA A 33 18.26 -24.30 39.52
C ALA A 33 19.14 -23.99 40.75
N LEU A 34 18.58 -23.97 41.96
CA LEU A 34 19.34 -23.79 43.20
C LEU A 34 20.24 -24.98 43.52
N THR A 35 19.86 -26.20 43.18
CA THR A 35 20.75 -27.37 43.32
C THR A 35 21.94 -27.34 42.36
N THR A 36 21.80 -26.64 41.22
CA THR A 36 22.88 -26.48 40.23
C THR A 36 23.74 -25.22 40.42
N SER A 37 23.31 -24.26 41.23
CA SER A 37 24.00 -22.97 41.43
C SER A 37 24.50 -22.79 42.87
N LYS A 38 25.71 -22.23 43.05
CA LYS A 38 26.23 -21.92 44.40
C LYS A 38 25.38 -20.79 45.02
N MET A 39 24.84 -21.02 46.22
CA MET A 39 23.95 -20.07 46.93
C MET A 39 24.54 -18.67 47.18
N ALA A 40 25.87 -18.53 47.11
CA ALA A 40 26.56 -17.25 47.28
C ALA A 40 26.53 -16.34 46.04
N SER A 41 26.07 -16.83 44.89
CA SER A 41 25.91 -16.00 43.68
C SER A 41 24.67 -15.10 43.79
N LYS A 42 24.71 -13.88 43.24
CA LYS A 42 23.54 -12.98 43.14
C LYS A 42 22.33 -13.70 42.52
N GLN A 43 22.58 -14.59 41.57
CA GLN A 43 21.56 -15.44 40.92
C GLN A 43 20.92 -16.46 41.88
N GLY A 44 21.70 -17.07 42.78
CA GLY A 44 21.19 -17.97 43.81
C GLY A 44 20.36 -17.24 44.87
N GLN A 45 20.77 -16.03 45.25
CA GLN A 45 20.02 -15.17 46.17
C GLN A 45 18.67 -14.73 45.57
N ASP A 46 18.66 -14.34 44.29
CA ASP A 46 17.44 -13.97 43.57
C ASP A 46 16.47 -15.17 43.48
N ALA A 47 16.96 -16.37 43.14
CA ALA A 47 16.14 -17.57 43.09
C ALA A 47 15.54 -17.96 44.47
N ALA A 48 16.32 -17.83 45.55
CA ALA A 48 15.85 -18.07 46.92
C ALA A 48 14.76 -17.07 47.35
N HIS A 49 14.91 -15.80 46.97
CA HIS A 49 13.91 -14.76 47.23
C HIS A 49 12.60 -15.03 46.48
N LEU A 50 12.67 -15.42 45.20
CA LEU A 50 11.49 -15.77 44.40
C LEU A 50 10.75 -17.00 44.96
N LEU A 51 11.47 -18.04 45.41
CA LEU A 51 10.86 -19.19 46.08
C LEU A 51 10.13 -18.81 47.37
N THR A 52 10.68 -17.87 48.14
CA THR A 52 10.03 -17.36 49.36
C THR A 52 8.67 -16.72 49.03
N ILE A 53 8.60 -15.96 47.93
CA ILE A 53 7.35 -15.33 47.46
C ILE A 53 6.35 -16.38 46.97
N LEU A 54 6.79 -17.37 46.18
CA LEU A 54 5.91 -18.37 45.58
C LEU A 54 5.36 -19.38 46.62
N ARG A 55 6.16 -19.76 47.62
CA ARG A 55 5.75 -20.69 48.70
C ARG A 55 4.88 -20.03 49.77
N SER A 56 4.94 -18.71 49.92
CA SER A 56 4.14 -17.98 50.92
C SER A 56 2.64 -18.16 50.70
N LYS A 57 1.93 -18.65 51.72
CA LYS A 57 0.45 -18.73 51.71
C LYS A 57 -0.22 -17.36 51.83
N LYS A 58 0.51 -16.34 52.30
CA LYS A 58 0.01 -14.96 52.48
C LYS A 58 0.12 -14.12 51.20
N THR A 59 0.86 -14.59 50.20
CA THR A 59 1.09 -13.84 48.96
C THR A 59 -0.11 -14.03 48.01
N PRO A 60 -0.76 -12.94 47.54
CA PRO A 60 -1.91 -13.03 46.64
C PRO A 60 -1.59 -13.77 45.33
N VAL A 61 -2.57 -14.52 44.80
CA VAL A 61 -2.46 -15.33 43.57
C VAL A 61 -1.98 -14.48 42.39
N ILE A 62 -2.47 -13.24 42.26
CA ILE A 62 -2.08 -12.31 41.19
C ILE A 62 -0.57 -12.01 41.24
N LYS A 63 -0.01 -11.79 42.44
CA LYS A 63 1.42 -11.53 42.62
C LYS A 63 2.25 -12.78 42.32
N LYS A 64 1.76 -13.97 42.67
CA LYS A 64 2.42 -15.24 42.29
C LYS A 64 2.42 -15.44 40.77
N ARG A 65 1.29 -15.21 40.09
CA ARG A 65 1.19 -15.27 38.62
C ARG A 65 2.14 -14.29 37.94
N GLN A 66 2.25 -13.06 38.46
CA GLN A 66 3.19 -12.07 37.95
C GLN A 66 4.64 -12.54 38.08
N VAL A 67 5.02 -13.09 39.24
CA VAL A 67 6.36 -13.63 39.49
C VAL A 67 6.65 -14.85 38.61
N MET A 68 5.68 -15.76 38.44
CA MET A 68 5.82 -16.92 37.55
C MET A 68 6.01 -16.48 36.10
N ARG A 69 5.20 -15.53 35.63
CA ARG A 69 5.30 -15.00 34.26
C ARG A 69 6.58 -14.21 34.03
N SER A 70 7.02 -13.40 35.00
CA SER A 70 8.26 -12.63 34.86
C SER A 70 9.50 -13.52 34.87
N SER A 71 9.47 -14.62 35.62
CA SER A 71 10.62 -15.53 35.76
C SER A 71 10.68 -16.58 34.65
N PHE A 72 9.53 -17.08 34.18
CA PHE A 72 9.46 -18.21 33.26
C PHE A 72 8.85 -17.88 31.88
N GLY A 73 8.33 -16.68 31.67
CA GLY A 73 7.61 -16.31 30.45
C GLY A 73 6.30 -17.09 30.33
N ASP A 74 6.07 -17.71 29.18
CA ASP A 74 4.95 -18.63 28.97
C ASP A 74 5.28 -20.04 29.51
N TYR A 75 5.16 -20.21 30.82
CA TYR A 75 5.44 -21.47 31.51
C TYR A 75 4.42 -22.57 31.18
N ARG A 76 3.23 -22.24 30.70
CA ARG A 76 2.20 -23.23 30.33
C ARG A 76 2.61 -24.02 29.09
N THR A 77 3.10 -23.31 28.06
CA THR A 77 3.66 -23.96 26.87
C THR A 77 4.87 -24.83 27.21
N LYS A 78 5.72 -24.39 28.15
CA LYS A 78 6.87 -25.17 28.62
C LYS A 78 6.48 -26.45 29.36
N MET A 79 5.47 -26.40 30.23
CA MET A 79 4.91 -27.60 30.87
C MET A 79 4.37 -28.59 29.83
N ALA A 80 3.62 -28.10 28.83
CA ALA A 80 3.07 -28.96 27.77
C ALA A 80 4.17 -29.59 26.90
N GLU A 81 5.27 -28.89 26.64
CA GLU A 81 6.43 -29.45 25.94
C GLU A 81 7.15 -30.53 26.76
N GLU A 82 7.30 -30.32 28.06
CA GLU A 82 7.92 -31.30 28.98
C GLU A 82 7.08 -32.56 29.10
N GLU A 83 5.75 -32.43 29.18
CA GLU A 83 4.80 -33.54 29.14
C GLU A 83 4.88 -34.33 27.82
N LYS A 84 4.97 -33.63 26.67
CA LYS A 84 5.19 -34.26 25.36
C LYS A 84 6.53 -34.99 25.26
N LYS A 85 7.60 -34.46 25.87
CA LYS A 85 8.91 -35.13 25.92
C LYS A 85 8.88 -36.39 26.79
N LEU A 86 8.19 -36.35 27.92
CA LEU A 86 8.01 -37.53 28.77
C LEU A 86 7.15 -38.62 28.10
N ASN A 87 6.08 -38.24 27.39
CA ASN A 87 5.25 -39.20 26.65
C ASN A 87 6.01 -39.88 25.51
N LYS A 88 6.93 -39.17 24.83
CA LYS A 88 7.86 -39.79 23.87
C LYS A 88 8.86 -40.74 24.54
N GLY A 89 9.34 -40.44 25.75
CA GLY A 89 10.21 -41.32 26.53
C GLY A 89 9.49 -42.58 27.05
N LYS A 90 8.21 -42.48 27.41
CA LYS A 90 7.37 -43.61 27.83
C LYS A 90 7.10 -44.59 26.67
N LEU A 91 6.97 -44.09 25.44
CA LEU A 91 6.80 -44.88 24.23
C LEU A 91 8.07 -45.67 23.85
N LEU A 92 9.25 -45.17 24.20
CA LEU A 92 10.53 -45.85 23.96
C LEU A 92 10.82 -47.00 24.94
N VAL A 93 10.21 -46.98 26.14
CA VAL A 93 10.34 -48.06 27.14
C VAL A 93 9.35 -49.20 26.88
N SER A 94 8.20 -48.93 26.25
CA SER A 94 7.22 -49.96 25.89
C SER A 94 7.53 -50.73 24.59
N VAL A 95 8.53 -50.30 23.82
CA VAL A 95 8.91 -50.95 22.54
C VAL A 95 10.00 -52.03 22.75
N SER A 96 10.55 -52.15 23.95
CA SER A 96 11.69 -53.05 24.20
C SER A 96 11.36 -54.40 24.86
N CYS A 97 10.08 -54.79 24.93
CA CYS A 97 9.65 -56.03 25.61
C CYS A 97 9.00 -57.11 24.73
N ASP A 98 8.79 -56.87 23.42
CA ASP A 98 8.03 -57.79 22.55
C ASP A 98 8.89 -58.60 21.56
N ALA A 99 10.19 -58.78 21.81
CA ALA A 99 11.02 -59.66 21.00
C ALA A 99 11.94 -60.52 21.86
N LEU A 100 11.50 -61.77 22.09
CA LEU A 100 12.26 -63.04 22.09
C LEU A 100 11.64 -64.04 23.10
N ASN A 101 10.82 -64.95 22.58
CA ASN A 101 10.57 -66.24 23.24
C ASN A 101 11.67 -67.22 22.83
N VAL A 102 12.28 -67.93 23.79
CA VAL A 102 12.58 -69.39 23.77
C VAL A 102 13.48 -69.80 24.97
N THR A 103 12.86 -70.56 25.87
CA THR A 103 13.30 -71.73 26.68
C THR A 103 14.39 -71.70 27.76
N ALA A 104 14.06 -72.45 28.82
CA ALA A 104 14.90 -73.18 29.79
C ALA A 104 15.22 -72.52 31.15
N GLN A 105 14.36 -72.88 32.12
CA GLN A 105 14.61 -73.19 33.53
C GLN A 105 15.99 -72.88 34.13
N GLU A 106 16.03 -71.89 35.03
CA GLU A 106 16.72 -71.99 36.32
C GLU A 106 15.90 -71.22 37.37
N ARG A 107 15.43 -71.93 38.41
CA ARG A 107 14.71 -71.39 39.57
C ARG A 107 15.70 -71.16 40.70
N ILE A 108 15.96 -69.90 41.05
CA ILE A 108 16.47 -69.52 42.39
C ILE A 108 15.70 -68.26 42.82
N CYS A 109 14.97 -68.36 43.92
CA CYS A 109 14.32 -67.25 44.61
C CYS A 109 15.35 -66.40 45.37
N ILE A 110 15.09 -65.10 45.59
CA ILE A 110 15.19 -64.38 46.89
C ILE A 110 15.02 -62.86 46.70
N ALA A 111 14.09 -62.31 47.50
CA ALA A 111 13.95 -60.98 48.12
C ALA A 111 14.29 -59.66 47.38
N ALA A 112 13.38 -58.69 47.55
CA ALA A 112 13.55 -57.28 47.21
C ALA A 112 14.59 -56.54 48.07
N PRO A 113 15.18 -55.44 47.53
CA PRO A 113 15.41 -54.25 48.35
C PRO A 113 15.00 -52.91 47.69
N ALA A 114 14.35 -52.08 48.52
CA ALA A 114 14.22 -50.61 48.65
C ALA A 114 14.14 -49.62 47.45
N PRO A 115 13.30 -48.56 47.55
CA PRO A 115 13.04 -47.60 46.46
C PRO A 115 13.98 -46.38 46.48
N ASP A 116 14.35 -45.89 45.29
CA ASP A 116 15.12 -44.66 45.13
C ASP A 116 14.29 -43.50 44.54
N LYS A 117 14.54 -42.29 45.05
CA LYS A 117 13.70 -41.08 44.90
C LYS A 117 13.93 -40.40 43.56
N LYS A 118 12.91 -40.35 42.69
CA LYS A 118 12.68 -39.27 41.70
C LYS A 118 11.24 -39.33 41.17
N SER A 119 10.60 -38.16 41.06
CA SER A 119 9.23 -37.89 40.57
C SER A 119 8.08 -38.08 41.59
N CYS A 120 7.68 -36.98 42.26
CA CYS A 120 6.47 -36.91 43.09
C CYS A 120 5.31 -36.15 42.43
N PHE A 121 5.56 -35.45 41.31
CA PHE A 121 4.63 -34.50 40.70
C PHE A 121 3.31 -35.15 40.24
N VAL A 122 3.39 -36.29 39.55
CA VAL A 122 2.20 -36.99 39.01
C VAL A 122 1.35 -37.64 40.11
N LYS A 123 1.92 -37.95 41.27
CA LYS A 123 1.18 -38.58 42.37
C LYS A 123 0.23 -37.61 43.09
N ARG A 124 0.49 -36.30 43.03
CA ARG A 124 -0.38 -35.29 43.68
C ARG A 124 -1.57 -34.89 42.82
N SER A 125 -1.44 -34.90 41.50
CA SER A 125 -2.53 -34.58 40.57
C SER A 125 -3.66 -35.61 40.58
N ALA A 126 -3.41 -36.84 41.03
CA ALA A 126 -4.41 -37.92 41.03
C ALA A 126 -5.31 -37.98 42.29
N VAL A 127 -5.08 -37.15 43.33
CA VAL A 127 -5.71 -37.33 44.67
C VAL A 127 -6.74 -36.24 45.03
N MET A 128 -6.98 -35.23 44.17
CA MET A 128 -7.75 -34.02 44.53
C MET A 128 -9.15 -33.89 43.89
N CYS A 129 -9.78 -34.97 43.41
CA CYS A 129 -11.08 -34.91 42.73
C CYS A 129 -12.18 -35.74 43.42
N GLU A 130 -12.94 -35.15 44.36
CA GLU A 130 -14.35 -35.50 44.67
C GLU A 130 -15.12 -34.24 45.16
N PRO A 131 -16.44 -34.08 44.89
CA PRO A 131 -17.11 -32.76 44.97
C PRO A 131 -18.09 -32.58 46.15
N SER A 132 -18.25 -31.32 46.60
CA SER A 132 -19.39 -30.87 47.44
C SER A 132 -19.88 -29.48 47.00
N GLN A 133 -21.20 -29.28 47.06
CA GLN A 133 -22.04 -28.24 46.43
C GLN A 133 -22.04 -26.85 47.10
N ASN A 134 -22.17 -25.75 46.31
CA ASN A 134 -23.27 -24.75 46.39
C ASN A 134 -23.08 -23.49 45.52
N ASN A 135 -24.20 -22.98 44.98
CA ASN A 135 -24.45 -21.86 44.03
C ASN A 135 -24.06 -20.43 44.49
N PHE A 136 -23.89 -19.47 43.55
CA PHE A 136 -24.72 -18.23 43.33
C PHE A 136 -24.08 -17.22 42.33
N ARG A 137 -24.91 -16.36 41.70
CA ARG A 137 -24.76 -15.58 40.44
C ARG A 137 -24.61 -14.05 40.65
N PHE A 138 -24.01 -13.24 39.74
CA PHE A 138 -24.39 -11.81 39.49
C PHE A 138 -23.87 -11.17 38.16
N ASN A 139 -24.69 -10.25 37.60
CA ASN A 139 -24.55 -9.37 36.41
C ASN A 139 -23.91 -8.00 36.75
N PHE A 140 -23.38 -7.24 35.75
CA PHE A 140 -23.38 -5.76 35.76
C PHE A 140 -23.28 -5.09 34.36
N ASP A 141 -24.09 -4.03 34.17
CA ASP A 141 -24.12 -3.04 33.07
C ASP A 141 -23.10 -1.89 33.24
N GLY A 142 -22.76 -1.17 32.16
CA GLY A 142 -21.88 0.00 32.15
C GLY A 142 -22.56 1.34 31.74
N PRO A 143 -21.98 2.52 32.03
CA PRO A 143 -22.66 3.82 31.93
C PRO A 143 -22.26 4.69 30.71
N VAL A 144 -23.09 5.73 30.49
CA VAL A 144 -23.08 6.76 29.42
C VAL A 144 -22.73 8.13 30.02
N ASP A 145 -22.04 9.01 29.29
CA ASP A 145 -21.77 10.41 29.68
C ASP A 145 -22.23 11.46 28.64
N LYS A 146 -22.52 12.67 29.16
CA LYS A 146 -23.30 13.79 28.59
C LYS A 146 -22.45 15.04 28.21
N GLU A 147 -23.09 15.91 27.42
CA GLU A 147 -22.71 17.22 26.84
C GLU A 147 -22.29 18.36 27.80
N ARG A 148 -21.61 19.39 27.26
CA ARG A 148 -21.90 20.84 27.52
C ARG A 148 -21.26 21.84 26.53
N THR A 149 -21.99 22.93 26.28
CA THR A 149 -21.84 24.12 25.41
C THR A 149 -21.12 25.34 26.04
N SER A 150 -20.55 26.27 25.23
CA SER A 150 -20.81 27.76 25.29
C SER A 150 -19.90 28.70 24.42
N THR A 151 -20.55 29.58 23.63
CA THR A 151 -20.33 31.06 23.37
C THR A 151 -19.12 31.65 22.58
N SER A 152 -19.30 32.91 22.13
CA SER A 152 -18.93 33.53 20.84
C SER A 152 -18.09 34.84 20.89
N GLN A 153 -17.23 35.05 19.86
CA GLN A 153 -16.77 36.29 19.14
C GLN A 153 -15.97 37.42 19.87
N PRO A 154 -15.30 38.38 19.16
CA PRO A 154 -14.25 38.25 18.12
C PRO A 154 -13.08 39.27 18.29
N THR A 155 -11.86 38.99 17.78
CA THR A 155 -10.85 40.05 17.49
C THR A 155 -9.96 39.69 16.31
N THR A 156 -9.69 40.71 15.48
CA THR A 156 -8.94 40.73 14.23
C THR A 156 -7.41 40.70 14.44
N SER A 157 -6.69 39.88 13.68
CA SER A 157 -5.32 40.18 13.20
C SER A 157 -4.83 39.14 12.19
N HIS A 158 -4.05 39.63 11.23
CA HIS A 158 -3.46 38.95 10.09
C HIS A 158 -2.79 37.61 10.42
N SER A 159 -3.06 36.56 9.63
CA SER A 159 -2.29 35.32 9.69
C SER A 159 -2.08 34.71 8.30
N ASN A 160 -0.80 34.45 8.03
CA ASN A 160 -0.31 33.52 7.02
C ASN A 160 -0.99 32.15 7.22
N PHE A 161 -1.61 31.62 6.17
CA PHE A 161 -2.23 30.29 6.22
C PHE A 161 -1.16 29.20 6.21
N VAL A 162 -0.73 28.82 7.41
CA VAL A 162 -0.10 27.53 7.70
C VAL A 162 -1.22 26.56 8.06
N TYR A 163 -1.41 25.50 7.28
CA TYR A 163 -2.34 24.43 7.60
C TYR A 163 -1.90 23.72 8.90
N LYS A 164 -2.68 23.89 9.97
CA LYS A 164 -2.59 23.07 11.19
C LYS A 164 -3.42 21.80 10.99
N THR A 165 -2.76 20.66 10.90
CA THR A 165 -3.38 19.34 10.95
C THR A 165 -3.73 19.00 12.40
N SER A 166 -5.02 18.93 12.72
CA SER A 166 -5.52 18.32 13.95
C SER A 166 -6.71 17.43 13.63
N ASP A 167 -6.44 16.20 13.22
CA ASP A 167 -7.10 15.01 13.79
C ASP A 167 -6.34 13.76 13.30
N ASN A 168 -5.71 13.04 14.23
CA ASN A 168 -4.80 11.93 13.93
C ASN A 168 -5.57 10.59 13.90
N SER A 169 -6.66 10.54 13.14
CA SER A 169 -7.30 9.27 12.77
C SER A 169 -6.81 8.86 11.39
N PHE A 170 -5.77 8.02 11.38
CA PHE A 170 -5.26 7.39 10.17
C PHE A 170 -6.37 6.60 9.49
N ARG A 171 -6.80 7.06 8.30
CA ARG A 171 -7.63 6.30 7.37
C ARG A 171 -6.74 5.90 6.18
N PRO A 172 -6.51 4.61 5.92
CA PRO A 172 -5.89 4.18 4.66
C PRO A 172 -6.70 4.73 3.48
N GLY A 173 -6.02 5.29 2.46
CA GLY A 173 -6.64 5.66 1.18
C GLY A 173 -7.16 7.10 0.98
N THR A 174 -6.91 8.07 1.89
CA THR A 174 -7.51 9.43 1.76
C THR A 174 -6.54 10.60 1.60
N ALA A 175 -5.28 10.37 1.22
CA ALA A 175 -4.43 11.41 0.68
C ALA A 175 -3.58 10.78 -0.41
N ALA A 176 -3.98 10.94 -1.67
CA ALA A 176 -3.11 10.61 -2.78
C ALA A 176 -1.88 11.53 -2.67
N GLU A 177 -0.75 11.00 -2.20
CA GLU A 177 0.53 11.69 -2.31
C GLU A 177 0.76 11.97 -3.80
N PRO A 178 1.21 13.18 -4.18
CA PRO A 178 1.50 13.48 -5.58
C PRO A 178 2.35 12.38 -6.21
N THR A 179 2.02 12.00 -7.45
CA THR A 179 2.78 10.99 -8.19
C THR A 179 4.25 11.41 -8.30
N SER A 180 4.49 12.69 -8.58
CA SER A 180 5.82 13.31 -8.66
C SER A 180 5.75 14.83 -8.43
N GLU A 181 6.88 15.46 -8.15
CA GLU A 181 7.06 16.90 -8.34
C GLU A 181 7.73 17.15 -9.69
N VAL A 182 7.27 18.15 -10.43
CA VAL A 182 7.75 18.44 -11.78
C VAL A 182 8.13 19.90 -11.95
N GLU A 183 9.08 20.12 -12.85
CA GLU A 183 9.51 21.44 -13.29
C GLU A 183 9.22 21.61 -14.77
N LEU A 184 8.56 22.71 -15.14
CA LEU A 184 8.29 23.07 -16.53
C LEU A 184 9.26 24.18 -16.96
N THR A 185 9.98 23.92 -18.04
CA THR A 185 10.74 24.91 -18.79
C THR A 185 9.89 25.43 -19.95
N LEU A 186 9.81 26.76 -20.06
CA LEU A 186 9.04 27.44 -21.08
C LEU A 186 9.96 28.16 -22.07
N SER A 187 9.64 28.11 -23.35
CA SER A 187 10.23 28.97 -24.36
C SER A 187 9.25 29.25 -25.48
N CYS A 188 9.41 30.35 -26.21
CA CYS A 188 8.57 30.66 -27.38
C CYS A 188 9.43 30.83 -28.62
N ARG A 189 8.83 30.62 -29.79
CA ARG A 189 9.48 30.83 -31.09
C ARG A 189 8.51 31.47 -32.07
N GLY A 190 9.05 32.33 -32.92
CA GLY A 190 8.28 32.98 -33.98
C GLY A 190 7.18 33.91 -33.47
N LEU A 191 7.36 34.53 -32.29
CA LEU A 191 6.45 35.55 -31.80
C LEU A 191 6.36 36.69 -32.82
N GLN A 192 5.17 37.28 -32.97
CA GLN A 192 4.98 38.47 -33.80
C GLN A 192 4.90 39.69 -32.90
N GLY A 193 5.86 40.60 -33.03
CA GLY A 193 5.79 41.89 -32.38
C GLY A 193 4.61 42.70 -32.91
N LYS A 194 3.93 43.42 -32.03
CA LYS A 194 2.90 44.40 -32.42
C LYS A 194 3.51 45.72 -32.86
N ASP A 195 4.76 45.95 -32.48
CA ASP A 195 5.54 47.10 -32.91
C ASP A 195 6.06 46.96 -34.34
N LEU A 196 5.92 48.05 -35.09
CA LEU A 196 6.38 48.14 -36.49
C LEU A 196 7.90 48.20 -36.64
N LEU A 197 8.65 48.52 -35.56
CA LEU A 197 10.07 48.87 -35.61
C LEU A 197 10.94 48.22 -34.52
N SER A 198 10.34 47.62 -33.47
CA SER A 198 11.02 46.96 -32.35
C SER A 198 10.66 45.47 -32.30
N LYS A 199 11.51 44.69 -31.65
CA LYS A 199 11.17 43.33 -31.23
C LYS A 199 10.44 43.40 -29.89
N SER A 200 9.61 42.40 -29.61
CA SER A 200 8.92 42.29 -28.32
C SER A 200 9.87 42.06 -27.14
N ASP A 201 9.40 42.44 -25.95
CA ASP A 201 9.92 42.15 -24.62
C ASP A 201 9.01 41.09 -23.95
N PRO A 202 9.06 39.82 -24.39
CA PRO A 202 8.10 38.80 -23.98
C PRO A 202 8.20 38.39 -22.50
N MET A 203 7.03 38.15 -21.90
CA MET A 203 6.83 37.48 -20.61
C MET A 203 5.71 36.43 -20.74
N CYS A 204 5.88 35.27 -20.12
CA CYS A 204 4.85 34.24 -20.06
C CYS A 204 4.20 34.18 -18.67
N VAL A 205 2.87 34.16 -18.65
CA VAL A 205 2.04 33.96 -17.47
C VAL A 205 1.39 32.59 -17.53
N THR A 206 1.63 31.76 -16.52
CA THR A 206 1.02 30.43 -16.39
C THR A 206 -0.15 30.50 -15.42
N TYR A 207 -1.29 29.96 -15.84
CA TYR A 207 -2.51 29.82 -15.06
C TYR A 207 -2.85 28.35 -14.85
N VAL A 208 -3.44 28.05 -13.70
CA VAL A 208 -3.98 26.73 -13.35
C VAL A 208 -5.46 26.84 -13.05
N GLN A 209 -6.20 25.75 -13.25
CA GLN A 209 -7.53 25.60 -12.67
C GLN A 209 -7.40 24.76 -11.39
N PRO A 210 -7.64 25.36 -10.20
CA PRO A 210 -7.66 24.60 -8.96
C PRO A 210 -8.69 23.46 -9.01
N PHE A 211 -8.44 22.40 -8.26
CA PHE A 211 -9.32 21.23 -8.24
C PHE A 211 -10.77 21.60 -7.90
N GLY A 212 -11.70 21.20 -8.77
CA GLY A 212 -13.14 21.47 -8.60
C GLY A 212 -13.58 22.89 -8.96
N GLU A 213 -12.65 23.77 -9.36
CA GLU A 213 -12.93 25.14 -9.76
C GLU A 213 -12.83 25.30 -11.28
N SER A 214 -13.72 26.10 -11.87
CA SER A 214 -13.65 26.45 -13.30
C SER A 214 -12.83 27.71 -13.58
N ARG A 215 -12.50 28.49 -12.54
CA ARG A 215 -11.75 29.74 -12.72
C ARG A 215 -10.26 29.47 -12.93
N TRP A 216 -9.66 30.26 -13.81
CA TRP A 216 -8.22 30.32 -13.96
C TRP A 216 -7.62 31.16 -12.85
N VAL A 217 -6.57 30.67 -12.21
CA VAL A 217 -5.79 31.36 -11.19
C VAL A 217 -4.37 31.50 -11.69
N GLU A 218 -3.82 32.70 -11.62
CA GLU A 218 -2.42 32.95 -11.95
C GLU A 218 -1.52 32.17 -11.00
N PHE A 219 -0.60 31.39 -11.56
CA PHE A 219 0.27 30.48 -10.81
C PHE A 219 1.73 30.94 -10.86
N HIS A 220 2.18 31.43 -12.02
CA HIS A 220 3.57 31.80 -12.22
C HIS A 220 3.72 32.89 -13.30
N ARG A 221 4.68 33.79 -13.13
CA ARG A 221 5.17 34.70 -14.17
C ARG A 221 6.66 34.46 -14.39
N THR A 222 7.09 34.39 -15.64
CA THR A 222 8.51 34.36 -15.98
C THR A 222 9.12 35.75 -15.81
N GLU A 223 10.45 35.82 -15.93
CA GLU A 223 11.11 37.07 -16.24
C GLU A 223 10.72 37.59 -17.64
N VAL A 224 10.98 38.89 -17.86
CA VAL A 224 10.87 39.55 -19.15
C VAL A 224 12.20 39.38 -19.89
N ILE A 225 12.16 39.08 -21.19
CA ILE A 225 13.37 38.98 -22.02
C ILE A 225 13.34 40.07 -23.07
N ASP A 226 14.29 40.99 -23.00
CA ASP A 226 14.30 42.15 -23.87
C ASP A 226 14.57 41.80 -25.35
N ASN A 227 13.80 42.41 -26.25
CA ASN A 227 14.02 42.49 -27.69
C ASN A 227 14.21 41.13 -28.38
N THR A 228 13.31 40.19 -28.16
CA THR A 228 13.35 38.86 -28.77
C THR A 228 11.98 38.33 -29.19
N HIS A 229 11.96 37.59 -30.29
CA HIS A 229 10.78 36.82 -30.73
C HIS A 229 10.94 35.30 -30.44
N GLU A 230 12.06 34.95 -29.81
CA GLU A 230 12.46 33.59 -29.50
C GLU A 230 12.93 33.48 -28.03
N PRO A 231 12.11 33.87 -27.05
CA PRO A 231 12.53 33.85 -25.66
C PRO A 231 12.75 32.43 -25.15
N ASP A 232 13.84 32.25 -24.40
CA ASP A 232 14.10 31.07 -23.58
C ASP A 232 14.09 31.49 -22.11
N PHE A 233 13.04 31.13 -21.37
CA PHE A 233 12.85 31.58 -20.00
C PHE A 233 13.68 30.72 -19.01
N ALA A 234 14.45 31.41 -18.18
CA ALA A 234 15.19 30.86 -17.06
C ALA A 234 14.27 30.51 -15.90
N SER A 235 13.24 31.32 -15.61
CA SER A 235 12.26 31.00 -14.57
C SER A 235 11.45 29.75 -14.93
N LYS A 236 11.24 28.89 -13.93
CA LYS A 236 10.61 27.58 -14.10
C LYS A 236 9.31 27.48 -13.31
N VAL A 237 8.34 26.75 -13.87
CA VAL A 237 7.08 26.45 -13.17
C VAL A 237 7.26 25.14 -12.42
N GLN A 238 7.30 25.20 -11.08
CA GLN A 238 7.38 24.02 -10.23
C GLN A 238 6.00 23.67 -9.67
N MET A 239 5.57 22.42 -9.85
CA MET A 239 4.26 21.98 -9.38
C MET A 239 4.17 20.47 -9.14
N SER A 240 3.24 20.08 -8.27
CA SER A 240 2.91 18.68 -8.02
C SER A 240 2.14 18.08 -9.20
N TYR A 241 2.58 16.92 -9.68
CA TYR A 241 1.91 16.11 -10.68
C TYR A 241 1.08 15.00 -10.02
N ARG A 242 -0.18 14.88 -10.44
CA ARG A 242 -1.14 13.85 -10.03
C ARG A 242 -1.71 13.16 -11.26
N PHE A 243 -1.39 11.88 -11.43
CA PHE A 243 -1.87 11.06 -12.56
C PHE A 243 -3.40 11.00 -12.64
N GLU A 244 -4.04 10.98 -11.48
CA GLU A 244 -5.47 10.83 -11.28
C GLU A 244 -6.26 12.13 -11.45
N GLU A 245 -5.62 13.23 -11.86
CA GLU A 245 -6.24 14.54 -12.08
C GLU A 245 -5.97 15.07 -13.50
N GLN A 246 -7.01 15.61 -14.15
CA GLN A 246 -6.80 16.44 -15.34
C GLN A 246 -6.38 17.86 -14.92
N GLN A 247 -5.10 18.03 -14.64
CA GLN A 247 -4.53 19.33 -14.25
C GLN A 247 -4.40 20.25 -15.47
N ARG A 248 -5.35 21.17 -15.65
CA ARG A 248 -5.39 22.09 -16.80
C ARG A 248 -4.46 23.29 -16.60
N LEU A 249 -3.68 23.58 -17.64
CA LEU A 249 -2.71 24.67 -17.69
C LEU A 249 -3.06 25.61 -18.86
N LYS A 250 -2.92 26.91 -18.63
CA LYS A 250 -3.05 27.93 -19.66
C LYS A 250 -1.85 28.86 -19.60
N PHE A 251 -1.26 29.15 -20.75
CA PHE A 251 -0.08 29.98 -20.92
C PHE A 251 -0.49 31.20 -21.75
N GLU A 252 -0.34 32.39 -21.18
CA GLU A 252 -0.57 33.66 -21.88
C GLU A 252 0.76 34.40 -22.02
N VAL A 253 1.07 34.84 -23.22
CA VAL A 253 2.32 35.55 -23.53
C VAL A 253 1.99 37.01 -23.80
N TYR A 254 2.79 37.90 -23.23
CA TYR A 254 2.62 39.36 -23.30
C TYR A 254 3.92 40.02 -23.73
N ASP A 255 3.80 41.13 -24.44
CA ASP A 255 4.84 42.12 -24.73
C ASP A 255 4.80 43.20 -23.64
N ILE A 256 5.90 43.41 -22.94
CA ILE A 256 5.92 44.25 -21.73
C ILE A 256 6.44 45.65 -22.06
N ASP A 257 5.52 46.59 -22.30
CA ASP A 257 5.85 47.97 -22.69
C ASP A 257 5.98 48.95 -21.51
N SER A 258 5.61 48.51 -20.31
CA SER A 258 5.54 49.37 -19.12
C SER A 258 6.04 48.68 -17.85
N PRO A 259 6.40 49.45 -16.80
CA PRO A 259 6.75 48.87 -15.51
C PRO A 259 5.52 48.40 -14.70
N SER A 260 4.30 48.46 -15.26
CA SER A 260 3.07 48.06 -14.57
C SER A 260 3.05 46.55 -14.32
N SER A 261 2.50 46.13 -13.18
CA SER A 261 2.24 44.71 -12.91
C SER A 261 0.87 44.26 -13.44
N ASN A 262 0.02 45.18 -13.90
CA ASN A 262 -1.29 44.86 -14.46
C ASN A 262 -1.13 44.38 -15.90
N LEU A 263 -1.70 43.21 -16.21
CA LEU A 263 -1.59 42.58 -17.54
C LEU A 263 -2.42 43.31 -18.62
N GLU A 264 -3.38 44.14 -18.23
CA GLU A 264 -4.16 44.95 -19.16
C GLU A 264 -3.35 46.12 -19.77
N ASP A 265 -2.23 46.47 -19.13
CA ASP A 265 -1.35 47.56 -19.58
C ASP A 265 -0.28 47.08 -20.59
N HIS A 266 -0.32 45.79 -20.95
CA HIS A 266 0.69 45.11 -21.77
C HIS A 266 0.07 44.47 -23.00
N ASP A 267 0.88 44.28 -24.03
CA ASP A 267 0.40 43.85 -25.32
C ASP A 267 0.28 42.32 -25.41
N PHE A 268 -0.95 41.81 -25.52
CA PHE A 268 -1.18 40.36 -25.60
C PHE A 268 -0.66 39.74 -26.91
N LEU A 269 0.28 38.78 -26.80
CA LEU A 269 0.93 38.10 -27.92
C LEU A 269 0.29 36.75 -28.27
N GLY A 270 -0.34 36.07 -27.29
CA GLY A 270 -1.09 34.85 -27.58
C GLY A 270 -1.35 33.97 -26.35
N VAL A 271 -2.23 32.98 -26.53
CA VAL A 271 -2.60 31.98 -25.52
C VAL A 271 -2.49 30.55 -26.06
N ALA A 272 -2.04 29.65 -25.21
CA ALA A 272 -2.13 28.21 -25.40
C ALA A 272 -2.64 27.52 -24.12
N ALA A 273 -3.29 26.36 -24.26
CA ALA A 273 -3.56 25.49 -23.12
C ALA A 273 -3.41 24.02 -23.49
N CYS A 274 -3.14 23.24 -22.45
CA CYS A 274 -3.07 21.79 -22.47
C CYS A 274 -3.28 21.27 -21.03
N SER A 275 -3.35 19.96 -20.86
CA SER A 275 -3.22 19.37 -19.53
C SER A 275 -1.75 19.11 -19.20
N LEU A 276 -1.40 19.12 -17.91
CA LEU A 276 -0.09 18.66 -17.46
C LEU A 276 0.17 17.21 -17.91
N GLY A 277 -0.86 16.36 -17.90
CA GLY A 277 -0.76 14.98 -18.39
C GLY A 277 -0.25 14.86 -19.82
N GLN A 278 -0.69 15.74 -20.73
CA GLN A 278 -0.21 15.80 -22.13
C GLN A 278 1.25 16.21 -22.25
N ILE A 279 1.70 17.16 -21.41
CA ILE A 279 3.11 17.56 -21.35
C ILE A 279 3.96 16.38 -20.86
N ILE A 280 3.51 15.71 -19.80
CA ILE A 280 4.23 14.62 -19.16
C ILE A 280 4.34 13.39 -20.07
N SER A 281 3.26 13.06 -20.79
CA SER A 281 3.22 11.92 -21.72
C SER A 281 4.12 12.12 -22.94
N SER A 282 4.29 13.37 -23.38
CA SER A 282 5.16 13.72 -24.51
C SER A 282 6.59 14.07 -24.11
N GLY A 283 6.83 14.44 -22.85
CA GLY A 283 8.10 14.99 -22.34
C GLY A 283 8.38 16.42 -22.81
N LYS A 284 8.21 16.69 -24.10
CA LYS A 284 8.36 17.98 -24.77
C LYS A 284 7.21 18.24 -25.73
N VAL A 285 6.45 19.30 -25.48
CA VAL A 285 5.31 19.69 -26.32
C VAL A 285 5.55 21.03 -26.99
N GLN A 286 4.97 21.18 -28.18
CA GLN A 286 4.87 22.43 -28.90
C GLN A 286 3.39 22.75 -29.11
N LEU A 287 2.99 23.95 -28.70
CA LEU A 287 1.62 24.44 -28.80
C LEU A 287 1.59 25.76 -29.59
N PRO A 288 0.76 25.87 -30.64
CA PRO A 288 0.57 27.13 -31.35
C PRO A 288 -0.10 28.16 -30.45
N LEU A 289 0.39 29.40 -30.51
CA LEU A 289 -0.21 30.52 -29.79
C LEU A 289 -1.39 31.08 -30.60
N SER A 290 -2.55 31.17 -29.93
CA SER A 290 -3.80 31.69 -30.51
C SER A 290 -4.10 33.10 -29.98
N GLN A 291 -4.71 33.94 -30.82
CA GLN A 291 -5.20 35.26 -30.40
C GLN A 291 -6.57 35.17 -29.70
N ARG A 292 -6.88 36.12 -28.80
CA ARG A 292 -8.21 36.19 -28.17
C ARG A 292 -9.26 36.55 -29.23
N GLY A 293 -10.25 35.67 -29.45
CA GLY A 293 -11.42 35.95 -30.29
C GLY A 293 -11.24 35.80 -31.81
N LEU A 294 -10.10 35.29 -32.30
CA LEU A 294 -9.85 35.08 -33.74
C LEU A 294 -9.79 33.58 -34.12
N ARG A 295 -10.27 33.26 -35.34
CA ARG A 295 -10.19 31.91 -35.92
C ARG A 295 -8.73 31.50 -36.12
N ALA A 296 -8.46 30.19 -36.07
CA ALA A 296 -7.15 29.52 -36.15
C ALA A 296 -6.23 29.82 -37.38
N LYS A 297 -6.53 30.81 -38.22
CA LYS A 297 -5.78 31.14 -39.44
C LYS A 297 -4.62 32.12 -39.24
N ASP A 298 -4.53 32.80 -38.09
CA ASP A 298 -3.46 33.76 -37.79
C ASP A 298 -2.58 33.25 -36.64
N GLN A 299 -1.83 32.17 -36.88
CA GLN A 299 -0.87 31.63 -35.91
C GLN A 299 0.31 32.60 -35.75
N GLN A 300 0.57 33.09 -34.53
CA GLN A 300 1.61 34.09 -34.23
C GLN A 300 2.78 33.49 -33.43
N GLY A 301 3.26 32.34 -33.89
CA GLY A 301 4.32 31.58 -33.21
C GLY A 301 3.78 30.46 -32.32
N TYR A 302 4.66 29.90 -31.53
CA TYR A 302 4.36 28.76 -30.66
C TYR A 302 5.15 28.81 -29.36
N ILE A 303 4.59 28.19 -28.33
CA ILE A 303 5.26 27.91 -27.05
C ILE A 303 5.76 26.46 -27.05
N ILE A 304 6.96 26.25 -26.56
CA ILE A 304 7.57 24.95 -26.27
C ILE A 304 7.57 24.79 -24.76
N ILE A 305 7.11 23.63 -24.29
CA ILE A 305 7.08 23.29 -22.87
C ILE A 305 7.78 21.96 -22.68
N ILE A 306 8.75 21.93 -21.77
CA ILE A 306 9.51 20.72 -21.41
C ILE A 306 9.28 20.44 -19.94
N ALA A 307 8.88 19.21 -19.61
CA ALA A 307 8.69 18.79 -18.22
C ALA A 307 9.85 17.90 -17.75
N GLU A 308 10.37 18.17 -16.55
CA GLU A 308 11.39 17.38 -15.86
C GLU A 308 10.89 16.93 -14.48
N GLU A 309 11.33 15.74 -14.03
CA GLU A 309 11.00 15.27 -12.67
C GLU A 309 11.99 15.84 -11.67
N LEU A 310 11.51 16.39 -10.56
CA LEU A 310 12.36 16.94 -9.50
C LEU A 310 12.84 15.89 -8.48
N VAL A 311 12.82 14.60 -8.83
CA VAL A 311 13.25 13.53 -7.92
C VAL A 311 14.77 13.36 -7.97
N ALA A 312 15.45 13.94 -6.98
CA ALA A 312 16.92 13.92 -6.89
C ALA A 312 17.53 12.55 -6.56
N LEU A 313 16.77 11.61 -5.96
CA LEU A 313 17.28 10.30 -5.51
C LEU A 313 16.25 9.19 -5.74
N LYS A 314 16.49 8.38 -6.77
CA LYS A 314 15.62 7.27 -7.17
C LYS A 314 16.14 5.90 -6.73
N ASP A 315 17.19 5.83 -5.91
CA ASP A 315 17.81 4.55 -5.56
C ASP A 315 17.16 3.90 -4.33
N GLU A 316 17.08 2.57 -4.36
CA GLU A 316 16.82 1.72 -3.21
C GLU A 316 18.01 0.82 -2.90
N VAL A 317 18.11 0.41 -1.64
CA VAL A 317 19.15 -0.48 -1.16
C VAL A 317 18.49 -1.78 -0.70
N ILE A 318 18.85 -2.87 -1.35
CA ILE A 318 18.43 -4.21 -0.99
C ILE A 318 19.51 -4.80 -0.08
N MET A 319 19.12 -5.19 1.13
CA MET A 319 20.05 -5.68 2.14
C MET A 319 19.57 -6.98 2.78
N GLN A 320 20.54 -7.78 3.23
CA GLN A 320 20.30 -8.94 4.08
C GLN A 320 21.36 -8.98 5.18
N PHE A 321 20.95 -9.35 6.39
CA PHE A 321 21.86 -9.47 7.52
C PHE A 321 21.70 -10.83 8.22
N SER A 322 22.76 -11.24 8.90
CA SER A 322 22.76 -12.35 9.85
C SER A 322 23.51 -11.98 11.12
N GLY A 323 23.09 -12.55 12.25
CA GLY A 323 23.80 -12.43 13.52
C GLY A 323 24.60 -13.68 13.82
N THR A 324 25.67 -13.56 14.60
CA THR A 324 26.44 -14.70 15.11
C THR A 324 26.82 -14.47 16.57
N LYS A 325 26.60 -15.49 17.40
CA LYS A 325 26.89 -15.51 18.84
C LYS A 325 26.30 -14.30 19.58
N LEU A 326 25.05 -13.93 19.26
CA LEU A 326 24.36 -12.86 19.96
C LEU A 326 24.16 -13.20 21.44
N ASP A 327 24.13 -12.19 22.30
CA ASP A 327 23.90 -12.40 23.73
C ASP A 327 22.51 -12.99 24.00
N LYS A 328 22.49 -14.02 24.86
CA LYS A 328 21.26 -14.59 25.42
C LYS A 328 20.68 -13.64 26.48
N LYS A 329 19.41 -13.24 26.31
CA LYS A 329 18.72 -12.32 27.23
C LYS A 329 17.67 -12.99 28.13
N HIS A 330 17.11 -14.13 27.73
CA HIS A 330 16.18 -14.90 28.55
C HIS A 330 16.89 -15.94 29.42
N PHE A 331 16.33 -16.27 30.60
CA PHE A 331 16.87 -17.32 31.48
C PHE A 331 16.68 -18.72 30.87
N PHE A 332 15.47 -19.00 30.39
CA PHE A 332 15.08 -20.23 29.69
C PHE A 332 14.84 -19.94 28.20
N GLY A 333 15.58 -20.60 27.30
CA GLY A 333 15.56 -20.35 25.85
C GLY A 333 16.73 -19.49 25.36
N LYS A 334 16.81 -19.23 24.06
CA LYS A 334 17.70 -18.24 23.43
C LYS A 334 16.94 -16.93 23.21
N SER A 335 17.62 -15.89 22.74
CA SER A 335 16.99 -14.60 22.40
C SER A 335 16.06 -14.73 21.17
N ASN A 336 15.21 -13.73 20.97
CA ASN A 336 14.35 -13.52 19.80
C ASN A 336 14.80 -12.25 19.05
N PRO A 337 15.97 -12.27 18.39
CA PRO A 337 16.59 -11.05 17.87
C PRO A 337 15.87 -10.45 16.65
N PHE A 338 15.81 -9.12 16.61
CA PHE A 338 15.44 -8.29 15.45
C PHE A 338 16.30 -7.03 15.37
N LEU A 339 16.42 -6.45 14.18
CA LEU A 339 17.17 -5.21 13.95
C LEU A 339 16.24 -4.01 13.78
N VAL A 340 16.71 -2.86 14.26
CA VAL A 340 16.07 -1.55 14.06
C VAL A 340 17.11 -0.60 13.48
N PHE A 341 16.83 -0.09 12.29
CA PHE A 341 17.67 0.88 11.59
C PHE A 341 17.17 2.28 11.89
N HIS A 342 18.09 3.20 12.18
CA HIS A 342 17.79 4.58 12.45
C HIS A 342 18.64 5.51 11.59
N LYS A 343 17.99 6.51 10.99
CA LYS A 343 18.65 7.61 10.28
C LYS A 343 19.01 8.72 11.26
N SER A 344 20.21 9.28 11.15
CA SER A 344 20.58 10.50 11.86
C SER A 344 19.94 11.74 11.23
N LEU A 345 19.35 12.60 12.06
CA LEU A 345 18.85 13.91 11.71
C LEU A 345 19.94 14.98 11.87
N GLU A 346 19.72 16.15 11.28
CA GLU A 346 20.61 17.31 11.44
C GLU A 346 20.67 17.82 12.88
N SER A 347 19.61 17.58 13.67
CA SER A 347 19.60 17.85 15.12
C SER A 347 20.54 16.94 15.91
N GLY A 348 21.08 15.89 15.30
CA GLY A 348 21.85 14.83 15.96
C GLY A 348 20.98 13.69 16.52
N ASP A 349 19.65 13.82 16.46
CA ASP A 349 18.72 12.76 16.87
C ASP A 349 18.66 11.61 15.86
N TYR A 350 18.14 10.47 16.30
CA TYR A 350 17.93 9.29 15.45
C TYR A 350 16.45 8.95 15.32
N VAL A 351 15.99 8.75 14.09
CA VAL A 351 14.62 8.32 13.79
C VAL A 351 14.61 6.93 13.18
N VAL A 352 13.65 6.10 13.59
CA VAL A 352 13.51 4.74 13.04
C VAL A 352 13.09 4.83 11.58
N VAL A 353 13.79 4.09 10.71
CA VAL A 353 13.51 4.04 9.27
C VAL A 353 13.19 2.62 8.77
N HIS A 354 13.61 1.59 9.51
CA HIS A 354 13.26 0.21 9.17
C HIS A 354 13.37 -0.72 10.38
N LYS A 355 12.57 -1.81 10.39
CA LYS A 355 12.63 -2.91 11.36
C LYS A 355 12.54 -4.25 10.64
N THR A 356 13.41 -5.18 10.98
CA THR A 356 13.32 -6.55 10.46
C THR A 356 12.27 -7.36 11.22
N GLU A 357 11.96 -8.56 10.71
CA GLU A 357 11.19 -9.54 11.44
C GLU A 357 11.92 -10.07 12.69
N VAL A 358 11.14 -10.66 13.60
CA VAL A 358 11.64 -11.30 14.81
C VAL A 358 11.97 -12.76 14.52
N VAL A 359 13.24 -13.14 14.67
CA VAL A 359 13.66 -14.55 14.54
C VAL A 359 13.67 -15.19 15.92
N LYS A 360 12.80 -16.17 16.15
CA LYS A 360 12.58 -16.74 17.50
C LYS A 360 13.67 -17.72 17.92
N ASN A 361 14.01 -17.69 19.21
CA ASN A 361 14.83 -18.68 19.90
C ASN A 361 16.17 -19.00 19.21
N THR A 362 16.94 -17.97 18.84
CA THR A 362 18.25 -18.10 18.20
C THR A 362 19.24 -17.06 18.69
N LEU A 363 20.54 -17.41 18.65
CA LEU A 363 21.65 -16.47 18.82
C LEU A 363 22.42 -16.24 17.51
N ASN A 364 22.00 -16.92 16.44
CA ASN A 364 22.56 -16.79 15.10
C ASN A 364 21.39 -16.61 14.11
N PRO A 365 20.67 -15.48 14.15
CA PRO A 365 19.57 -15.23 13.23
C PRO A 365 20.08 -14.99 11.81
N THR A 366 19.27 -15.36 10.82
CA THR A 366 19.36 -14.83 9.46
C THR A 366 18.04 -14.12 9.20
N TRP A 367 18.10 -12.81 8.97
CA TRP A 367 16.90 -12.02 8.67
C TRP A 367 16.58 -12.09 7.18
N GLN A 368 15.32 -11.88 6.83
CA GLN A 368 14.88 -11.81 5.44
C GLN A 368 15.52 -10.64 4.71
N LYS A 369 15.61 -10.75 3.38
CA LYS A 369 16.01 -9.64 2.53
C LYS A 369 14.96 -8.54 2.63
N PHE A 370 15.39 -7.28 2.67
CA PHE A 370 14.50 -6.13 2.67
C PHE A 370 15.06 -5.00 1.80
N SER A 371 14.20 -4.09 1.38
CA SER A 371 14.57 -2.89 0.62
C SER A 371 14.19 -1.61 1.38
N VAL A 372 15.04 -0.59 1.30
CA VAL A 372 14.78 0.76 1.83
C VAL A 372 15.30 1.79 0.83
N SER A 373 14.55 2.87 0.59
CA SER A 373 15.05 3.95 -0.28
C SER A 373 16.28 4.63 0.32
N VAL A 374 17.24 5.02 -0.52
CA VAL A 374 18.44 5.76 -0.10
C VAL A 374 18.04 7.06 0.60
N ARG A 375 16.96 7.73 0.14
CA ARG A 375 16.40 8.91 0.80
C ARG A 375 15.94 8.60 2.22
N THR A 376 15.16 7.53 2.42
CA THR A 376 14.68 7.16 3.76
C THR A 376 15.83 6.81 4.68
N LEU A 377 16.81 6.05 4.19
CA LEU A 377 17.93 5.53 4.98
C LEU A 377 18.96 6.61 5.35
N CYS A 378 19.33 7.48 4.41
CA CYS A 378 20.41 8.46 4.61
C CYS A 378 20.24 9.80 3.89
N ASN A 379 19.07 10.12 3.32
CA ASN A 379 18.82 11.34 2.54
C ASN A 379 19.79 11.53 1.35
N GLY A 380 20.34 10.44 0.79
CA GLY A 380 21.32 10.52 -0.31
C GLY A 380 22.77 10.76 0.11
N ASP A 381 23.02 11.03 1.39
CA ASP A 381 24.36 11.17 1.92
C ASP A 381 24.90 9.78 2.32
N TYR A 382 25.78 9.22 1.49
CA TYR A 382 26.31 7.87 1.68
C TYR A 382 27.23 7.75 2.91
N ASP A 383 27.70 8.88 3.44
CA ASP A 383 28.57 8.98 4.61
C ASP A 383 27.78 9.32 5.89
N ARG A 384 26.47 9.56 5.77
CA ARG A 384 25.59 9.78 6.91
C ARG A 384 25.55 8.55 7.83
N ASN A 385 25.63 8.83 9.12
CA ASN A 385 25.62 7.82 10.15
C ASN A 385 24.24 7.16 10.31
N ILE A 386 24.21 5.83 10.21
CA ILE A 386 23.03 5.00 10.40
C ILE A 386 23.27 4.16 11.65
N LYS A 387 22.39 4.30 12.64
CA LYS A 387 22.43 3.49 13.85
C LYS A 387 21.63 2.22 13.67
N VAL A 388 22.26 1.07 13.85
CA VAL A 388 21.60 -0.24 13.85
C VAL A 388 21.60 -0.81 15.26
N ALA A 389 20.42 -1.02 15.82
CA ALA A 389 20.24 -1.60 17.14
C ALA A 389 19.62 -2.99 17.03
N CYS A 390 20.24 -3.98 17.68
CA CYS A 390 19.72 -5.32 17.79
C CYS A 390 19.01 -5.49 19.13
N TYR A 391 17.74 -5.91 19.09
CA TYR A 391 16.91 -6.11 20.26
C TYR A 391 16.46 -7.55 20.38
N ASP A 392 16.28 -7.98 21.61
CA ASP A 392 15.55 -9.18 21.99
C ASP A 392 14.07 -8.85 22.19
N TRP A 393 13.21 -9.47 21.38
CA TRP A 393 11.77 -9.23 21.43
C TRP A 393 11.15 -9.80 22.72
N ASN A 394 10.23 -9.02 23.29
CA ASN A 394 9.52 -9.33 24.53
C ASN A 394 8.03 -9.07 24.32
N SER A 395 7.18 -9.98 24.81
CA SER A 395 5.72 -9.90 24.64
C SER A 395 5.05 -8.74 25.39
N ASN A 396 5.77 -8.08 26.30
CA ASN A 396 5.28 -6.93 27.05
C ASN A 396 5.58 -5.58 26.35
N GLY A 397 6.12 -5.61 25.13
CA GLY A 397 6.52 -4.42 24.37
C GLY A 397 7.84 -3.77 24.81
N LYS A 398 8.42 -4.17 25.96
CA LYS A 398 9.69 -3.65 26.47
C LYS A 398 10.85 -4.52 25.99
N HIS A 399 11.24 -4.33 24.74
CA HIS A 399 12.34 -5.07 24.12
C HIS A 399 13.69 -4.79 24.79
N SER A 400 14.52 -5.82 24.92
CA SER A 400 15.82 -5.71 25.60
C SER A 400 16.95 -5.51 24.59
N LEU A 401 17.72 -4.43 24.71
CA LEU A 401 18.85 -4.19 23.82
C LEU A 401 19.88 -5.32 23.94
N ILE A 402 20.26 -5.94 22.82
CA ILE A 402 21.38 -6.87 22.72
C ILE A 402 22.67 -6.05 22.56
N GLY A 403 22.69 -5.16 21.59
CA GLY A 403 23.74 -4.19 21.33
C GLY A 403 23.40 -3.31 20.13
N GLU A 404 24.27 -2.36 19.84
CA GLU A 404 24.14 -1.42 18.73
C GLU A 404 25.48 -1.19 18.05
N PHE A 405 25.43 -0.71 16.81
CA PHE A 405 26.58 -0.29 16.04
C PHE A 405 26.16 0.80 15.05
N PHE A 406 27.16 1.46 14.49
CA PHE A 406 27.01 2.61 13.61
C PHE A 406 27.66 2.27 12.26
N ILE A 407 26.96 2.56 11.18
CA ILE A 407 27.39 2.27 9.81
C ILE A 407 27.07 3.43 8.89
N THR A 408 27.72 3.47 7.74
CA THR A 408 27.31 4.34 6.63
C THR A 408 26.95 3.50 5.41
N LEU A 409 26.25 4.09 4.45
CA LEU A 409 25.90 3.38 3.22
C LEU A 409 27.16 3.07 2.40
N ARG A 410 28.15 3.98 2.42
CA ARG A 410 29.48 3.76 1.83
C ARG A 410 30.16 2.52 2.40
N GLN A 411 30.20 2.36 3.72
CA GLN A 411 30.80 1.18 4.37
C GLN A 411 30.11 -0.13 3.98
N LEU A 412 28.79 -0.12 3.82
CA LEU A 412 28.03 -1.27 3.35
C LEU A 412 28.35 -1.63 1.88
N SER A 413 28.65 -0.62 1.05
CA SER A 413 29.01 -0.79 -0.36
C SER A 413 30.44 -1.28 -0.60
N GLU A 414 31.41 -0.83 0.21
CA GLU A 414 32.85 -1.08 0.01
C GLU A 414 33.34 -2.42 0.58
N GLY A 415 32.43 -3.31 0.99
CA GLY A 415 32.74 -4.69 1.40
C GLY A 415 32.99 -4.90 2.89
N HIS A 416 32.82 -3.87 3.75
CA HIS A 416 32.80 -4.07 5.19
C HIS A 416 31.53 -4.83 5.59
N ALA A 417 31.68 -6.13 5.81
CA ALA A 417 30.53 -7.01 5.96
C ALA A 417 30.23 -7.40 7.41
N VAL A 418 31.09 -7.12 8.39
CA VAL A 418 30.91 -7.61 9.77
C VAL A 418 31.03 -6.46 10.77
N PHE A 419 30.04 -6.34 11.65
CA PHE A 419 29.91 -5.28 12.63
C PHE A 419 29.81 -5.87 14.03
N GLN A 420 30.58 -5.32 14.96
CA GLN A 420 30.52 -5.71 16.36
C GLN A 420 29.26 -5.12 17.00
N CYS A 421 28.41 -5.96 17.57
CA CYS A 421 27.18 -5.52 18.23
C CYS A 421 27.50 -5.17 19.69
N VAL A 422 27.60 -3.88 20.02
CA VAL A 422 28.13 -3.41 21.32
C VAL A 422 27.01 -2.89 22.21
N HIS A 423 26.94 -3.36 23.45
CA HIS A 423 25.97 -2.85 24.42
C HIS A 423 26.58 -1.67 25.21
N PRO A 424 26.06 -0.42 25.07
CA PRO A 424 26.70 0.77 25.63
C PRO A 424 26.90 0.70 27.15
N GLU A 425 25.91 0.21 27.90
CA GLU A 425 26.07 0.08 29.35
C GLU A 425 27.06 -1.01 29.77
N LYS A 426 27.22 -2.09 29.00
CA LYS A 426 28.17 -3.15 29.34
C LYS A 426 29.60 -2.67 29.13
N LEU A 427 29.82 -1.93 28.05
CA LEU A 427 31.11 -1.30 27.75
C LEU A 427 31.52 -0.31 28.86
N LYS A 428 30.58 0.50 29.35
CA LYS A 428 30.84 1.43 30.46
C LYS A 428 31.14 0.72 31.79
N LYS A 429 30.53 -0.45 32.04
CA LYS A 429 30.61 -1.18 33.32
C LYS A 429 31.77 -2.19 33.38
N ASN A 430 32.27 -2.67 32.24
CA ASN A 430 33.29 -3.71 32.19
C ASN A 430 34.29 -3.43 31.06
N SER A 431 35.53 -3.07 31.41
CA SER A 431 36.61 -2.81 30.45
C SER A 431 37.06 -4.04 29.65
N SER A 432 36.78 -5.26 30.13
CA SER A 432 37.08 -6.51 29.41
C SER A 432 35.99 -6.93 28.40
N TYR A 433 34.83 -6.25 28.41
CA TYR A 433 33.76 -6.52 27.48
C TYR A 433 34.13 -6.03 26.08
N THR A 434 34.00 -6.91 25.08
CA THR A 434 34.25 -6.59 23.68
C THR A 434 32.95 -6.30 22.93
N HIS A 435 32.06 -7.28 22.84
CA HIS A 435 30.79 -7.17 22.13
C HIS A 435 29.78 -8.25 22.57
N SER A 436 28.51 -8.04 22.23
CA SER A 436 27.36 -8.93 22.45
C SER A 436 27.04 -9.81 21.25
N GLY A 437 28.04 -10.07 20.42
CA GLY A 437 27.98 -10.83 19.17
C GLY A 437 28.38 -9.97 17.98
N VAL A 438 28.29 -10.54 16.78
CA VAL A 438 28.55 -9.82 15.52
C VAL A 438 27.35 -9.90 14.60
N ILE A 439 27.14 -8.84 13.82
CA ILE A 439 26.13 -8.77 12.77
C ILE A 439 26.85 -8.65 11.44
N LYS A 440 26.53 -9.54 10.52
CA LYS A 440 27.11 -9.60 9.19
C LYS A 440 26.08 -9.13 8.16
N ARG A 441 26.51 -8.32 7.20
CA ARG A 441 25.80 -8.07 5.95
C ARG A 441 26.06 -9.23 4.99
N ASP A 442 25.01 -9.93 4.61
CA ASP A 442 25.06 -11.04 3.66
C ASP A 442 24.84 -10.59 2.22
N LEU A 443 23.95 -9.61 2.01
CA LEU A 443 23.63 -9.02 0.71
C LEU A 443 23.62 -7.50 0.82
N PHE A 444 24.14 -6.82 -0.21
CA PHE A 444 23.96 -5.39 -0.43
C PHE A 444 23.96 -5.12 -1.92
N GLU A 445 22.86 -4.57 -2.41
CA GLU A 445 22.69 -4.18 -3.80
C GLU A 445 22.02 -2.82 -3.81
N VAL A 446 22.61 -1.84 -4.51
CA VAL A 446 21.94 -0.59 -4.85
C VAL A 446 21.22 -0.81 -6.16
N ARG A 447 19.91 -0.58 -6.18
CA ARG A 447 19.07 -0.70 -7.35
C ARG A 447 18.44 0.65 -7.64
N GLN A 448 18.60 1.12 -8.87
CA GLN A 448 17.84 2.25 -9.35
C GLN A 448 16.35 1.85 -9.40
N VAL A 449 15.52 2.61 -8.71
CA VAL A 449 14.05 2.53 -8.83
C VAL A 449 13.64 3.50 -9.91
N TYR A 450 12.66 3.12 -10.71
CA TYR A 450 12.12 3.97 -11.76
C TYR A 450 10.72 4.39 -11.38
N THR A 451 10.42 5.67 -11.56
CA THR A 451 9.11 6.24 -11.29
C THR A 451 8.17 5.91 -12.45
N PHE A 452 6.86 6.04 -12.23
CA PHE A 452 5.88 5.90 -13.31
C PHE A 452 6.22 6.82 -14.50
N MET A 453 6.62 8.07 -14.22
CA MET A 453 6.95 9.04 -15.25
C MET A 453 8.20 8.67 -16.06
N ASP A 454 9.19 7.97 -15.49
CA ASP A 454 10.35 7.48 -16.25
C ASP A 454 9.92 6.57 -17.41
N TYR A 455 8.96 5.68 -17.16
CA TYR A 455 8.46 4.77 -18.19
C TYR A 455 7.61 5.47 -19.24
N ILE A 456 6.76 6.41 -18.81
CA ILE A 456 5.92 7.20 -19.71
C ILE A 456 6.81 8.05 -20.65
N LYS A 457 7.81 8.77 -20.11
CA LYS A 457 8.78 9.52 -20.91
C LYS A 457 9.62 8.61 -21.82
N GLY A 458 9.90 7.39 -21.38
CA GLY A 458 10.49 6.32 -22.21
C GLY A 458 9.57 5.77 -23.31
N GLY A 459 8.39 6.36 -23.52
CA GLY A 459 7.44 6.00 -24.56
C GLY A 459 6.61 4.76 -24.25
N THR A 460 6.46 4.37 -22.98
CA THR A 460 5.52 3.30 -22.60
C THR A 460 4.09 3.78 -22.81
N GLN A 461 3.30 3.00 -23.56
CA GLN A 461 1.93 3.35 -23.91
C GLN A 461 0.94 2.76 -22.91
N LEU A 462 -0.03 3.56 -22.49
CA LEU A 462 -1.17 3.09 -21.71
C LEU A 462 -2.37 2.89 -22.65
N HIS A 463 -2.88 1.66 -22.70
CA HIS A 463 -4.02 1.29 -23.53
C HIS A 463 -5.24 1.08 -22.65
N CYS A 464 -6.33 1.79 -22.90
CA CYS A 464 -7.55 1.69 -22.08
C CYS A 464 -8.68 1.00 -22.85
N SER A 465 -9.12 -0.15 -22.36
CA SER A 465 -10.33 -0.84 -22.82
C SER A 465 -11.49 -0.53 -21.88
N ILE A 466 -12.68 -0.27 -22.43
CA ILE A 466 -13.88 0.04 -21.64
C ILE A 466 -14.89 -1.09 -21.79
N GLY A 467 -15.18 -1.80 -20.70
CA GLY A 467 -16.24 -2.79 -20.58
C GLY A 467 -17.51 -2.16 -19.99
N ILE A 468 -18.63 -2.22 -20.72
CA ILE A 468 -19.92 -1.66 -20.30
C ILE A 468 -20.91 -2.81 -20.08
N ASP A 469 -21.50 -2.83 -18.89
CA ASP A 469 -22.58 -3.72 -18.54
C ASP A 469 -23.87 -3.32 -19.27
N PHE A 470 -24.48 -4.26 -19.99
CA PHE A 470 -25.78 -4.11 -20.65
C PHE A 470 -26.78 -5.16 -20.11
N THR A 471 -26.68 -5.51 -18.83
CA THR A 471 -27.58 -6.47 -18.20
C THR A 471 -28.92 -5.87 -17.81
N GLY A 472 -29.94 -6.72 -17.69
CA GLY A 472 -31.33 -6.34 -17.44
C GLY A 472 -31.58 -5.74 -16.05
N SER A 473 -30.65 -5.89 -15.09
CA SER A 473 -30.70 -5.21 -13.78
C SER A 473 -30.77 -3.69 -13.92
N ASN A 474 -30.17 -3.14 -14.98
CA ASN A 474 -30.16 -1.71 -15.28
C ASN A 474 -31.55 -1.13 -15.65
N GLY A 475 -32.56 -1.98 -15.80
CA GLY A 475 -33.92 -1.59 -16.18
C GLY A 475 -34.07 -1.20 -17.66
N ASN A 476 -35.30 -1.07 -18.12
CA ASN A 476 -35.59 -0.75 -19.53
C ASN A 476 -35.00 0.62 -19.93
N PRO A 477 -34.09 0.71 -20.93
CA PRO A 477 -33.45 1.98 -21.33
C PRO A 477 -34.40 3.10 -21.75
N MET A 478 -35.65 2.77 -22.12
CA MET A 478 -36.69 3.75 -22.44
C MET A 478 -37.36 4.35 -21.20
N SER A 479 -37.13 3.77 -20.03
CA SER A 479 -37.69 4.21 -18.75
C SER A 479 -36.78 5.25 -18.11
N PRO A 480 -37.29 6.40 -17.62
CA PRO A 480 -36.49 7.40 -16.91
C PRO A 480 -35.78 6.89 -15.64
N GLN A 481 -36.22 5.75 -15.10
CA GLN A 481 -35.64 5.10 -13.92
C GLN A 481 -34.48 4.15 -14.27
N SER A 482 -34.24 3.88 -15.55
CA SER A 482 -33.13 3.02 -15.96
C SER A 482 -31.80 3.74 -15.78
N LEU A 483 -30.77 2.99 -15.39
CA LEU A 483 -29.41 3.49 -15.30
C LEU A 483 -28.81 3.82 -16.69
N HIS A 484 -29.39 3.23 -17.75
CA HIS A 484 -29.04 3.50 -19.14
C HIS A 484 -29.96 4.53 -19.83
N TYR A 485 -30.84 5.20 -19.09
CA TYR A 485 -31.75 6.17 -19.70
C TYR A 485 -30.97 7.29 -20.41
N ILE A 486 -31.30 7.52 -21.68
CA ILE A 486 -30.64 8.55 -22.51
C ILE A 486 -31.48 9.83 -22.46
N SER A 487 -30.87 10.91 -22.00
CA SER A 487 -31.49 12.24 -21.89
C SER A 487 -30.50 13.36 -22.24
N ASN A 488 -30.92 14.62 -22.11
CA ASN A 488 -30.02 15.77 -22.23
C ASN A 488 -29.02 15.86 -21.07
N VAL A 489 -29.32 15.21 -19.94
CA VAL A 489 -28.41 15.07 -18.80
C VAL A 489 -27.73 13.70 -18.89
N PRO A 490 -26.39 13.63 -18.83
CA PRO A 490 -25.67 12.36 -18.86
C PRO A 490 -26.06 11.43 -17.71
N ASN A 491 -26.37 10.17 -18.01
CA ASN A 491 -26.57 9.14 -16.97
C ASN A 491 -25.23 8.76 -16.28
N ALA A 492 -25.30 7.90 -15.27
CA ALA A 492 -24.13 7.53 -14.48
C ALA A 492 -23.04 6.82 -15.30
N TYR A 493 -23.41 6.00 -16.29
CA TYR A 493 -22.44 5.39 -17.22
C TYR A 493 -21.72 6.45 -18.05
N GLU A 494 -22.46 7.39 -18.65
CA GLU A 494 -21.86 8.49 -19.42
C GLU A 494 -20.95 9.36 -18.56
N GLN A 495 -21.34 9.65 -17.32
CA GLN A 495 -20.52 10.41 -16.38
C GLN A 495 -19.24 9.67 -15.99
N ALA A 496 -19.30 8.36 -15.74
CA ALA A 496 -18.13 7.55 -15.42
C ALA A 496 -17.16 7.46 -16.62
N ILE A 497 -17.67 7.22 -17.83
CA ILE A 497 -16.88 7.22 -19.07
C ILE A 497 -16.16 8.56 -19.25
N GLN A 498 -16.87 9.68 -19.09
CA GLN A 498 -16.29 11.02 -19.20
C GLN A 498 -15.23 11.30 -18.14
N ALA A 499 -15.51 10.94 -16.89
CA ALA A 499 -14.62 11.22 -15.77
C ALA A 499 -13.29 10.46 -15.88
N VAL A 500 -13.35 9.15 -16.11
CA VAL A 500 -12.16 8.28 -16.12
C VAL A 500 -11.45 8.37 -17.47
N GLY A 501 -12.20 8.21 -18.56
CA GLY A 501 -11.64 8.27 -19.91
C GLY A 501 -11.05 9.64 -20.24
N GLY A 502 -11.63 10.71 -19.68
CA GLY A 502 -11.16 12.08 -19.87
C GLY A 502 -9.72 12.32 -19.40
N ILE A 503 -9.28 11.57 -18.39
CA ILE A 503 -7.91 11.62 -17.84
C ILE A 503 -7.01 10.63 -18.56
N ILE A 504 -7.43 9.36 -18.67
CA ILE A 504 -6.60 8.30 -19.27
C ILE A 504 -6.22 8.65 -20.71
N GLN A 505 -7.10 9.30 -21.47
CA GLN A 505 -6.80 9.66 -22.85
C GLN A 505 -5.52 10.48 -23.00
N ASP A 506 -5.09 11.27 -22.01
CA ASP A 506 -3.86 12.06 -22.11
C ASP A 506 -2.59 11.18 -22.20
N TYR A 507 -2.69 9.91 -21.81
CA TYR A 507 -1.60 8.91 -21.79
C TYR A 507 -1.73 7.83 -22.88
N ASP A 508 -2.82 7.85 -23.65
CA ASP A 508 -3.05 6.99 -24.79
C ASP A 508 -2.65 7.74 -26.08
N SER A 509 -1.61 7.29 -26.80
CA SER A 509 -1.08 8.07 -27.93
C SER A 509 -2.00 8.12 -29.15
N ASP A 510 -2.73 7.05 -29.46
CA ASP A 510 -3.58 6.99 -30.65
C ASP A 510 -5.02 7.44 -30.37
N LYS A 511 -5.39 7.54 -29.09
CA LYS A 511 -6.72 7.96 -28.63
C LYS A 511 -7.81 7.03 -29.16
N LEU A 512 -7.49 5.76 -29.41
CA LEU A 512 -8.41 4.73 -29.89
C LEU A 512 -8.77 3.78 -28.75
N PHE A 513 -10.01 3.86 -28.29
CA PHE A 513 -10.50 3.08 -27.16
C PHE A 513 -11.31 1.88 -27.65
N PRO A 514 -10.87 0.63 -27.42
CA PRO A 514 -11.72 -0.53 -27.64
C PRO A 514 -12.85 -0.56 -26.61
N VAL A 515 -14.09 -0.60 -27.08
CA VAL A 515 -15.28 -0.57 -26.22
C VAL A 515 -16.06 -1.88 -26.34
N LEU A 516 -16.07 -2.63 -25.24
CA LEU A 516 -16.70 -3.94 -25.12
C LEU A 516 -18.00 -3.83 -24.31
N GLY A 517 -19.06 -4.49 -24.77
CA GLY A 517 -20.30 -4.66 -24.04
C GLY A 517 -20.45 -6.11 -23.56
N PHE A 518 -21.16 -6.32 -22.46
CA PHE A 518 -21.47 -7.66 -21.97
C PHE A 518 -22.87 -7.75 -21.36
N GLY A 519 -23.48 -8.94 -21.44
CA GLY A 519 -24.76 -9.24 -20.78
C GLY A 519 -26.01 -8.84 -21.58
N ALA A 520 -25.89 -8.69 -22.90
CA ALA A 520 -27.01 -8.32 -23.77
C ALA A 520 -27.34 -9.39 -24.81
N ARG A 521 -28.55 -9.32 -25.36
CA ARG A 521 -28.93 -10.03 -26.58
C ARG A 521 -28.75 -9.11 -27.78
N LEU A 522 -28.03 -9.60 -28.79
CA LEU A 522 -27.68 -8.83 -29.98
C LEU A 522 -28.63 -9.11 -31.15
N PRO A 523 -28.92 -8.11 -32.00
CA PRO A 523 -29.59 -8.35 -33.27
C PRO A 523 -28.68 -9.11 -34.26
N PRO A 524 -29.24 -9.79 -35.27
CA PRO A 524 -30.68 -9.95 -35.54
C PRO A 524 -31.31 -11.17 -34.84
N ASP A 525 -30.50 -12.10 -34.33
CA ASP A 525 -30.97 -13.40 -33.85
C ASP A 525 -31.26 -13.45 -32.34
N GLY A 526 -30.96 -12.37 -31.62
CA GLY A 526 -31.20 -12.26 -30.18
C GLY A 526 -30.28 -13.13 -29.34
N LYS A 527 -29.12 -13.53 -29.87
CA LYS A 527 -28.14 -14.32 -29.11
C LYS A 527 -27.57 -13.51 -27.95
N VAL A 528 -27.49 -14.16 -26.80
CA VAL A 528 -26.84 -13.62 -25.61
C VAL A 528 -25.34 -13.54 -25.87
N SER A 529 -24.77 -12.36 -25.63
CA SER A 529 -23.34 -12.12 -25.69
C SER A 529 -22.83 -11.54 -24.37
N HIS A 530 -21.70 -12.08 -23.92
CA HIS A 530 -20.93 -11.56 -22.79
C HIS A 530 -19.66 -10.83 -23.25
N GLU A 531 -19.55 -10.58 -24.55
CA GLU A 531 -18.50 -9.78 -25.17
C GLU A 531 -18.90 -9.38 -26.60
N PHE A 532 -19.11 -8.09 -26.85
CA PHE A 532 -19.40 -7.56 -28.18
C PHE A 532 -18.89 -6.14 -28.33
N PHE A 533 -18.72 -5.66 -29.56
CA PHE A 533 -18.20 -4.32 -29.80
C PHE A 533 -19.34 -3.30 -29.75
N VAL A 534 -19.23 -2.32 -28.84
CA VAL A 534 -20.29 -1.33 -28.58
C VAL A 534 -20.50 -0.39 -29.78
N ASN A 535 -19.49 -0.21 -30.62
CA ASN A 535 -19.65 0.53 -31.88
C ASN A 535 -20.43 -0.25 -32.95
N MET A 536 -20.89 -1.47 -32.67
CA MET A 536 -21.64 -2.37 -33.56
C MET A 536 -20.89 -2.76 -34.84
N ASN A 537 -19.57 -2.55 -34.87
CA ASN A 537 -18.72 -3.03 -35.94
C ASN A 537 -18.41 -4.52 -35.73
N PRO A 538 -18.42 -5.37 -36.77
CA PRO A 538 -18.19 -6.81 -36.61
C PRO A 538 -16.74 -7.19 -36.26
N THR A 539 -15.75 -6.33 -36.55
CA THR A 539 -14.33 -6.68 -36.45
C THR A 539 -13.45 -5.63 -35.78
N ASP A 540 -13.92 -4.40 -35.65
CA ASP A 540 -13.13 -3.27 -35.13
C ASP A 540 -13.79 -2.71 -33.86
N PRO A 541 -13.22 -2.91 -32.66
CA PRO A 541 -13.79 -2.42 -31.41
C PRO A 541 -13.52 -0.93 -31.14
N TYR A 542 -12.67 -0.27 -31.93
CA TYR A 542 -12.07 1.00 -31.56
C TYR A 542 -13.01 2.20 -31.78
N CYS A 543 -13.05 3.07 -30.78
CA CYS A 543 -13.74 4.35 -30.81
C CYS A 543 -12.71 5.48 -30.67
N ARG A 544 -12.80 6.49 -31.53
CA ARG A 544 -11.89 7.65 -31.47
C ARG A 544 -12.31 8.61 -30.38
N GLU A 545 -11.40 8.86 -29.43
CA GLU A 545 -11.59 9.74 -28.27
C GLU A 545 -12.81 9.37 -27.41
N ILE A 546 -12.95 10.02 -26.25
CA ILE A 546 -14.08 9.78 -25.34
C ILE A 546 -15.41 10.19 -25.96
N THR A 547 -15.41 11.20 -26.84
CA THR A 547 -16.61 11.60 -27.59
C THR A 547 -17.13 10.45 -28.46
N GLY A 548 -16.25 9.74 -29.18
CA GLY A 548 -16.63 8.59 -29.99
C GLY A 548 -17.14 7.41 -29.15
N VAL A 549 -16.57 7.18 -27.96
CA VAL A 549 -17.06 6.18 -27.01
C VAL A 549 -18.51 6.47 -26.60
N LEU A 550 -18.82 7.73 -26.25
CA LEU A 550 -20.17 8.14 -25.85
C LEU A 550 -21.19 8.02 -27.00
N GLU A 551 -20.78 8.35 -28.22
CA GLU A 551 -21.60 8.18 -29.42
C GLU A 551 -21.90 6.70 -29.67
N ALA A 552 -20.89 5.83 -29.62
CA ALA A 552 -21.05 4.39 -29.76
C ALA A 552 -22.00 3.82 -28.68
N TYR A 553 -21.81 4.19 -27.42
CA TYR A 553 -22.68 3.78 -26.31
C TYR A 553 -24.15 4.18 -26.54
N ARG A 554 -24.41 5.45 -26.88
CA ARG A 554 -25.77 5.97 -27.15
C ARG A 554 -26.44 5.28 -28.34
N ASN A 555 -25.66 4.85 -29.33
CA ASN A 555 -26.17 4.13 -30.48
C ASN A 555 -26.44 2.66 -30.17
N CYS A 556 -25.56 2.01 -29.40
CA CYS A 556 -25.66 0.61 -29.01
C CYS A 556 -26.87 0.32 -28.14
N ILE A 557 -27.08 1.13 -27.10
CA ILE A 557 -28.14 0.89 -26.09
C ILE A 557 -29.56 0.86 -26.69
N ARG A 558 -29.76 1.49 -27.86
CA ARG A 558 -31.04 1.51 -28.59
C ARG A 558 -31.28 0.28 -29.46
N GLN A 559 -30.25 -0.53 -29.69
CA GLN A 559 -30.27 -1.67 -30.63
C GLN A 559 -30.24 -3.02 -29.94
N VAL A 560 -29.62 -3.09 -28.75
CA VAL A 560 -29.48 -4.32 -27.98
C VAL A 560 -30.65 -4.53 -27.02
N GLN A 561 -30.92 -5.77 -26.67
CA GLN A 561 -31.86 -6.10 -25.59
C GLN A 561 -31.07 -6.43 -24.32
N LEU A 562 -31.26 -5.67 -23.25
CA LEU A 562 -30.61 -5.95 -21.97
C LEU A 562 -30.98 -7.34 -21.45
N TYR A 563 -30.00 -8.11 -20.98
CA TYR A 563 -30.21 -9.50 -20.56
C TYR A 563 -29.28 -9.91 -19.41
N GLY A 564 -28.83 -11.16 -19.32
CA GLY A 564 -27.88 -11.60 -18.30
C GLY A 564 -27.37 -13.00 -18.59
N PRO A 565 -26.54 -13.57 -17.71
CA PRO A 565 -26.04 -13.01 -16.44
C PRO A 565 -24.94 -11.93 -16.58
N THR A 566 -24.54 -11.35 -15.45
CA THR A 566 -23.43 -10.38 -15.33
C THR A 566 -22.10 -11.13 -15.16
N ASN A 567 -21.34 -11.27 -16.26
CA ASN A 567 -20.11 -12.07 -16.30
C ASN A 567 -18.90 -11.23 -16.69
N PHE A 568 -17.88 -11.12 -15.83
CA PHE A 568 -16.66 -10.35 -16.12
C PHE A 568 -15.53 -11.19 -16.69
N SER A 569 -15.53 -12.50 -16.43
CA SER A 569 -14.45 -13.38 -16.87
C SER A 569 -14.16 -13.29 -18.38
N PRO A 570 -15.15 -13.18 -19.29
CA PRO A 570 -14.88 -13.06 -20.73
C PRO A 570 -14.02 -11.84 -21.09
N ILE A 571 -14.44 -10.65 -20.66
CA ILE A 571 -13.75 -9.40 -20.99
C ILE A 571 -12.37 -9.29 -20.32
N ILE A 572 -12.22 -9.80 -19.09
CA ILE A 572 -10.92 -9.85 -18.40
C ILE A 572 -9.97 -10.77 -19.17
N ASN A 573 -10.43 -11.96 -19.57
CA ASN A 573 -9.63 -12.90 -20.36
C ASN A 573 -9.31 -12.37 -21.76
N HIS A 574 -10.19 -11.56 -22.35
CA HIS A 574 -9.90 -10.87 -23.60
C HIS A 574 -8.70 -9.95 -23.44
N VAL A 575 -8.79 -8.94 -22.58
CA VAL A 575 -7.70 -7.96 -22.40
C VAL A 575 -6.41 -8.64 -21.91
N ALA A 576 -6.51 -9.63 -21.02
CA ALA A 576 -5.34 -10.37 -20.55
C ALA A 576 -4.61 -11.14 -21.68
N ARG A 577 -5.33 -11.64 -22.69
CA ARG A 577 -4.72 -12.29 -23.86
C ARG A 577 -3.91 -11.31 -24.70
N PHE A 578 -4.39 -10.08 -24.87
CA PHE A 578 -3.65 -9.01 -25.57
C PHE A 578 -2.47 -8.53 -24.72
N ALA A 579 -2.68 -8.24 -23.44
CA ALA A 579 -1.61 -7.80 -22.54
C ALA A 579 -0.44 -8.80 -22.50
N LYS A 580 -0.73 -10.10 -22.57
CA LYS A 580 0.27 -11.17 -22.58
C LYS A 580 1.30 -11.05 -23.71
N THR A 581 0.99 -10.41 -24.83
CA THR A 581 1.94 -10.26 -25.97
C THR A 581 2.95 -9.13 -25.77
N TYR A 582 2.75 -8.21 -24.83
CA TYR A 582 3.55 -6.99 -24.65
C TYR A 582 4.32 -6.97 -23.32
N ARG A 583 5.15 -7.98 -23.07
CA ARG A 583 5.85 -8.16 -21.79
C ARG A 583 7.16 -7.39 -21.66
N ASP A 584 7.60 -6.70 -22.71
CA ASP A 584 8.85 -5.93 -22.76
C ASP A 584 8.74 -4.56 -22.06
N GLY A 585 7.54 -4.19 -21.61
CA GLY A 585 7.27 -2.91 -20.97
C GLY A 585 6.90 -1.78 -21.93
N ALA A 586 6.79 -2.05 -23.24
CA ALA A 586 6.39 -1.02 -24.21
C ALA A 586 4.91 -0.62 -24.10
N SER A 587 4.06 -1.49 -23.54
CA SER A 587 2.62 -1.27 -23.42
C SER A 587 2.09 -1.84 -22.12
N TYR A 588 1.15 -1.12 -21.51
CA TYR A 588 0.43 -1.52 -20.31
C TYR A 588 -1.07 -1.29 -20.51
N PHE A 589 -1.89 -2.24 -20.08
CA PHE A 589 -3.30 -2.26 -20.41
C PHE A 589 -4.15 -1.95 -19.18
N ILE A 590 -5.20 -1.15 -19.35
CA ILE A 590 -6.17 -0.81 -18.32
C ILE A 590 -7.53 -1.28 -18.83
N LEU A 591 -8.22 -2.11 -18.05
CA LEU A 591 -9.60 -2.49 -18.33
C LEU A 591 -10.54 -1.76 -17.35
N LEU A 592 -11.30 -0.79 -17.83
CA LEU A 592 -12.35 -0.10 -17.08
C LEU A 592 -13.68 -0.84 -17.25
N ILE A 593 -14.19 -1.46 -16.19
CA ILE A 593 -15.49 -2.14 -16.15
C ILE A 593 -16.51 -1.24 -15.46
N LEU A 594 -17.60 -0.94 -16.15
CA LEU A 594 -18.76 -0.20 -15.61
C LEU A 594 -19.91 -1.19 -15.45
N THR A 595 -20.47 -1.30 -14.24
CA THR A 595 -21.48 -2.32 -13.91
C THR A 595 -22.45 -1.82 -12.86
N ASP A 596 -23.69 -2.31 -12.87
CA ASP A 596 -24.70 -1.90 -11.88
C ASP A 596 -24.88 -2.86 -10.70
N GLY A 597 -24.15 -3.99 -10.65
CA GLY A 597 -24.38 -4.93 -9.56
C GLY A 597 -23.62 -6.25 -9.63
N VAL A 598 -24.24 -7.27 -9.03
CA VAL A 598 -23.59 -8.49 -8.54
C VAL A 598 -23.08 -9.38 -9.68
N ILE A 599 -21.80 -9.72 -9.59
CA ILE A 599 -21.12 -10.66 -10.48
C ILE A 599 -21.73 -12.05 -10.34
N SER A 600 -22.15 -12.63 -11.46
CA SER A 600 -22.71 -13.98 -11.53
C SER A 600 -21.63 -15.07 -11.65
N ASP A 601 -20.49 -14.77 -12.28
CA ASP A 601 -19.38 -15.70 -12.52
C ASP A 601 -18.20 -15.48 -11.57
N MET A 602 -18.46 -15.21 -10.28
CA MET A 602 -17.43 -14.87 -9.29
C MET A 602 -16.22 -15.83 -9.28
N PRO A 603 -16.38 -17.18 -9.26
CA PRO A 603 -15.23 -18.09 -9.31
C PRO A 603 -14.37 -17.94 -10.58
N GLN A 604 -15.02 -17.78 -11.75
CA GLN A 604 -14.37 -17.61 -13.04
C GLN A 604 -13.70 -16.23 -13.16
N THR A 605 -14.29 -15.21 -12.56
CA THR A 605 -13.74 -13.86 -12.47
C THR A 605 -12.50 -13.83 -11.59
N ILE A 606 -12.55 -14.44 -10.39
CA ILE A 606 -11.35 -14.61 -9.54
C ILE A 606 -10.25 -15.37 -10.29
N GLN A 607 -10.60 -16.45 -11.00
CA GLN A 607 -9.62 -17.20 -11.80
C GLN A 607 -9.00 -16.34 -12.91
N ALA A 608 -9.80 -15.53 -13.59
CA ALA A 608 -9.32 -14.62 -14.63
C ALA A 608 -8.39 -13.55 -14.05
N ILE A 609 -8.74 -12.94 -12.91
CA ILE A 609 -7.91 -11.93 -12.21
C ILE A 609 -6.58 -12.54 -11.75
N VAL A 610 -6.62 -13.71 -11.10
CA VAL A 610 -5.39 -14.41 -10.66
C VAL A 610 -4.48 -14.69 -11.86
N SER A 611 -5.03 -15.10 -13.00
CA SER A 611 -4.25 -15.34 -14.22
C SER A 611 -3.72 -14.05 -14.86
N ALA A 612 -4.53 -12.99 -14.84
CA ALA A 612 -4.21 -11.67 -15.35
C ALA A 612 -3.15 -10.94 -14.51
N SER A 613 -3.01 -11.27 -13.22
CA SER A 613 -2.04 -10.63 -12.31
C SER A 613 -0.58 -10.76 -12.78
N MET A 614 -0.28 -11.76 -13.62
CA MET A 614 1.05 -11.92 -14.21
C MET A 614 1.27 -11.13 -15.51
N GLN A 615 0.24 -10.50 -16.09
CA GLN A 615 0.31 -9.75 -17.36
C GLN A 615 0.48 -8.25 -17.09
N PRO A 616 0.93 -7.42 -18.05
CA PRO A 616 1.04 -5.96 -17.92
C PRO A 616 -0.34 -5.28 -17.99
N MET A 617 -1.20 -5.52 -16.99
CA MET A 617 -2.53 -4.93 -16.97
C MET A 617 -3.07 -4.60 -15.57
N SER A 618 -3.96 -3.61 -15.51
CA SER A 618 -4.79 -3.28 -14.35
C SER A 618 -6.28 -3.35 -14.73
N ILE A 619 -7.13 -3.55 -13.75
CA ILE A 619 -8.58 -3.64 -13.86
C ILE A 619 -9.17 -2.61 -12.92
N ILE A 620 -10.01 -1.75 -13.45
CA ILE A 620 -10.80 -0.79 -12.68
C ILE A 620 -12.24 -1.24 -12.77
N ILE A 621 -12.95 -1.28 -11.64
CA ILE A 621 -14.37 -1.61 -11.59
C ILE A 621 -15.11 -0.43 -10.95
N VAL A 622 -16.02 0.19 -11.70
CA VAL A 622 -16.88 1.26 -11.20
C VAL A 622 -18.29 0.73 -11.01
N GLY A 623 -18.74 0.68 -9.76
CA GLY A 623 -20.10 0.27 -9.40
C GLY A 623 -21.10 1.41 -9.55
N ILE A 624 -22.08 1.26 -10.44
CA ILE A 624 -23.09 2.25 -10.77
C ILE A 624 -24.44 1.88 -10.13
N GLY A 625 -25.17 2.86 -9.63
CA GLY A 625 -26.44 2.59 -8.96
C GLY A 625 -26.25 2.05 -7.53
N SER A 626 -27.34 1.59 -6.93
CA SER A 626 -27.43 1.35 -5.48
C SER A 626 -27.47 -0.13 -5.10
N ALA A 627 -26.88 -1.00 -5.91
CA ALA A 627 -26.79 -2.43 -5.60
C ALA A 627 -25.85 -2.71 -4.42
N ASP A 628 -25.87 -3.96 -3.95
CA ASP A 628 -24.89 -4.46 -2.99
C ASP A 628 -23.57 -4.76 -3.71
N PHE A 629 -22.50 -4.04 -3.34
CA PHE A 629 -21.17 -4.17 -3.93
C PHE A 629 -20.18 -4.96 -3.06
N SER A 630 -20.65 -5.66 -2.02
CA SER A 630 -19.77 -6.48 -1.15
C SER A 630 -18.92 -7.49 -1.92
N ALA A 631 -19.43 -8.06 -3.02
CA ALA A 631 -18.66 -8.94 -3.90
C ALA A 631 -17.50 -8.22 -4.61
N MET A 632 -17.65 -6.93 -4.94
CA MET A 632 -16.61 -6.14 -5.59
C MET A 632 -15.50 -5.77 -4.63
N GLU A 633 -15.83 -5.48 -3.37
CA GLU A 633 -14.85 -5.26 -2.29
C GLU A 633 -13.96 -6.50 -2.06
N VAL A 634 -14.50 -7.71 -2.30
CA VAL A 634 -13.71 -8.94 -2.28
C VAL A 634 -12.71 -8.99 -3.44
N LEU A 635 -13.06 -8.47 -4.62
CA LEU A 635 -12.18 -8.44 -5.78
C LEU A 635 -11.04 -7.42 -5.65
N ASP A 636 -11.27 -6.33 -4.91
CA ASP A 636 -10.31 -5.26 -4.65
C ASP A 636 -9.04 -5.74 -3.92
N ALA A 637 -9.12 -6.89 -3.22
CA ALA A 637 -7.97 -7.64 -2.69
C ALA A 637 -7.02 -6.91 -1.71
N ASP A 638 -7.29 -5.66 -1.34
CA ASP A 638 -6.53 -4.81 -0.40
C ASP A 638 -6.10 -5.51 0.90
N THR A 639 -6.95 -6.37 1.44
CA THR A 639 -6.72 -7.03 2.73
C THR A 639 -6.20 -8.45 2.60
N VAL A 640 -6.65 -9.19 1.58
CA VAL A 640 -6.34 -10.60 1.38
C VAL A 640 -6.13 -10.86 -0.11
N PRO A 641 -4.93 -11.32 -0.52
CA PRO A 641 -4.67 -11.63 -1.91
C PRO A 641 -5.63 -12.69 -2.46
N LEU A 642 -6.23 -12.40 -3.61
CA LEU A 642 -7.12 -13.34 -4.32
C LEU A 642 -6.44 -14.68 -4.59
N LYS A 643 -7.23 -15.75 -4.53
CA LYS A 643 -6.75 -17.12 -4.70
C LYS A 643 -7.71 -17.95 -5.55
N SER A 644 -7.17 -18.67 -6.52
CA SER A 644 -7.91 -19.65 -7.31
C SER A 644 -7.08 -20.92 -7.50
N GLY A 645 -7.69 -22.09 -7.30
CA GLY A 645 -7.03 -23.38 -7.53
C GLY A 645 -5.74 -23.61 -6.73
N GLY A 646 -5.59 -22.98 -5.56
CA GLY A 646 -4.37 -23.06 -4.75
C GLY A 646 -3.32 -21.99 -5.06
N VAL A 647 -3.48 -21.23 -6.14
CA VAL A 647 -2.55 -20.19 -6.60
C VAL A 647 -3.06 -18.82 -6.15
N HIS A 648 -2.17 -18.02 -5.57
CA HIS A 648 -2.46 -16.62 -5.21
C HIS A 648 -2.16 -15.70 -6.39
N ALA A 649 -2.89 -14.59 -6.50
CA ALA A 649 -2.56 -13.52 -7.44
C ALA A 649 -1.11 -13.03 -7.20
N ALA A 650 -0.36 -12.80 -8.28
CA ALA A 650 1.04 -12.41 -8.22
C ALA A 650 1.25 -11.00 -7.68
N ARG A 651 0.25 -10.14 -7.88
CA ARG A 651 0.19 -8.74 -7.45
C ARG A 651 -1.27 -8.30 -7.44
N ASP A 652 -1.53 -7.20 -6.74
CA ASP A 652 -2.83 -6.54 -6.85
C ASP A 652 -2.96 -5.82 -8.20
N ILE A 653 -4.11 -5.97 -8.83
CA ILE A 653 -4.43 -5.41 -10.14
C ILE A 653 -5.84 -4.87 -10.24
N VAL A 654 -6.67 -4.97 -9.18
CA VAL A 654 -8.07 -4.55 -9.23
C VAL A 654 -8.21 -3.32 -8.35
N GLN A 655 -8.91 -2.30 -8.85
CA GLN A 655 -9.42 -1.21 -8.04
C GLN A 655 -10.94 -1.17 -8.19
N PHE A 656 -11.67 -1.26 -7.08
CA PHE A 656 -13.12 -1.08 -7.05
C PHE A 656 -13.49 0.29 -6.48
N VAL A 657 -14.44 0.97 -7.13
CA VAL A 657 -14.99 2.26 -6.64
C VAL A 657 -16.50 2.34 -6.90
N PRO A 658 -17.34 2.54 -5.86
CA PRO A 658 -18.77 2.77 -6.05
C PRO A 658 -19.04 4.24 -6.45
N PHE A 659 -19.63 4.46 -7.63
CA PHE A 659 -19.95 5.77 -8.20
C PHE A 659 -20.83 6.61 -7.26
N ASN A 660 -21.81 5.98 -6.62
CA ASN A 660 -22.79 6.65 -5.77
C ASN A 660 -22.18 7.36 -4.56
N ARG A 661 -20.98 6.95 -4.11
CA ARG A 661 -20.26 7.60 -3.00
C ARG A 661 -20.03 9.09 -3.26
N PHE A 662 -19.77 9.45 -4.51
CA PHE A 662 -19.46 10.83 -4.88
C PHE A 662 -20.69 11.59 -5.37
N ALA A 663 -21.65 10.89 -5.98
CA ALA A 663 -22.87 11.51 -6.49
C ALA A 663 -23.68 12.25 -5.41
N SER A 664 -23.57 11.84 -4.14
CA SER A 664 -24.19 12.50 -2.98
C SER A 664 -23.36 13.62 -2.34
N GLU A 665 -22.08 13.74 -2.69
CA GLU A 665 -21.13 14.65 -2.03
C GLU A 665 -20.83 15.91 -2.86
N GLY A 666 -21.79 16.83 -2.91
CA GLY A 666 -21.58 18.19 -3.43
C GLY A 666 -22.01 18.40 -4.88
N ALA A 667 -21.37 19.36 -5.56
CA ALA A 667 -21.75 19.72 -6.92
C ALA A 667 -21.41 18.57 -7.91
N PRO A 668 -22.29 18.25 -8.88
CA PRO A 668 -22.11 17.09 -9.76
C PRO A 668 -20.78 17.05 -10.53
N HIS A 669 -20.16 18.19 -10.81
CA HIS A 669 -18.84 18.24 -11.46
C HIS A 669 -17.71 17.84 -10.50
N ILE A 670 -17.77 18.24 -9.23
CA ILE A 670 -16.76 17.88 -8.21
C ILE A 670 -16.84 16.38 -7.91
N ALA A 671 -18.05 15.83 -7.84
CA ALA A 671 -18.28 14.40 -7.67
C ALA A 671 -17.55 13.56 -8.73
N ARG A 672 -17.64 13.96 -10.00
CA ARG A 672 -16.95 13.29 -11.12
C ARG A 672 -15.43 13.37 -10.99
N LEU A 673 -14.90 14.51 -10.57
CA LEU A 673 -13.45 14.67 -10.37
C LEU A 673 -12.94 13.78 -9.23
N ARG A 674 -13.67 13.69 -8.12
CA ARG A 674 -13.32 12.80 -6.99
C ARG A 674 -13.40 11.32 -7.36
N LEU A 675 -14.40 10.93 -8.14
CA LEU A 675 -14.48 9.59 -8.69
C LEU A 675 -13.22 9.25 -9.48
N ALA A 676 -12.82 10.13 -10.40
CA ALA A 676 -11.65 9.90 -11.25
C ALA A 676 -10.36 9.81 -10.43
N GLN A 677 -10.22 10.64 -9.38
CA GLN A 677 -9.13 10.57 -8.43
C GLN A 677 -9.03 9.19 -7.75
N GLU A 678 -10.12 8.73 -7.14
CA GLU A 678 -10.12 7.45 -6.40
C GLU A 678 -9.91 6.25 -7.34
N VAL A 679 -10.51 6.30 -8.54
CA VAL A 679 -10.40 5.25 -9.56
C VAL A 679 -8.98 5.08 -10.10
N LEU A 680 -8.24 6.17 -10.30
CA LEU A 680 -6.94 6.16 -10.97
C LEU A 680 -5.74 6.16 -10.01
N ALA A 681 -5.97 6.38 -8.72
CA ALA A 681 -4.92 6.55 -7.71
C ALA A 681 -3.91 5.39 -7.67
N GLU A 682 -4.35 4.15 -7.88
CA GLU A 682 -3.50 2.98 -7.75
C GLU A 682 -2.72 2.60 -9.02
N ILE A 683 -3.14 3.10 -10.18
CA ILE A 683 -2.57 2.68 -11.46
C ILE A 683 -1.06 2.89 -11.54
N PRO A 684 -0.47 4.03 -11.12
CA PRO A 684 0.98 4.20 -11.12
C PRO A 684 1.73 3.15 -10.29
N THR A 685 1.18 2.77 -9.13
CA THR A 685 1.77 1.77 -8.23
C THR A 685 1.63 0.36 -8.80
N GLN A 686 0.46 -0.01 -9.30
CA GLN A 686 0.23 -1.31 -9.95
C GLN A 686 1.13 -1.49 -11.19
N PHE A 687 1.29 -0.43 -11.98
CA PHE A 687 2.20 -0.36 -13.13
C PHE A 687 3.66 -0.56 -12.73
N THR A 688 4.18 0.25 -11.79
CA THR A 688 5.59 0.19 -11.39
C THR A 688 5.91 -1.12 -10.67
N SER A 689 4.95 -1.69 -9.93
CA SER A 689 5.05 -3.02 -9.32
C SER A 689 5.24 -4.11 -10.38
N TYR A 690 4.47 -4.08 -11.47
CA TYR A 690 4.65 -5.01 -12.60
C TYR A 690 6.04 -4.87 -13.23
N MET A 691 6.48 -3.64 -13.53
CA MET A 691 7.78 -3.41 -14.16
C MET A 691 8.92 -3.88 -13.25
N LYS A 692 8.85 -3.57 -11.95
CA LYS A 692 9.84 -3.98 -10.95
C LYS A 692 9.92 -5.50 -10.80
N ALA A 693 8.78 -6.19 -10.71
CA ALA A 693 8.70 -7.64 -10.56
C ALA A 693 9.27 -8.39 -11.76
N ASN A 694 9.19 -7.79 -12.96
CA ASN A 694 9.70 -8.37 -14.20
C ASN A 694 11.09 -7.85 -14.60
N ASN A 695 11.74 -7.03 -13.75
CA ASN A 695 13.05 -6.41 -14.02
C ASN A 695 13.09 -5.60 -15.33
N ILE A 696 11.98 -4.95 -15.65
CA ILE A 696 11.89 -4.04 -16.79
C ILE A 696 12.48 -2.70 -16.37
N VAL A 697 13.26 -2.09 -17.26
CA VAL A 697 13.90 -0.79 -17.09
C VAL A 697 13.29 0.17 -18.13
N PRO A 698 13.01 1.43 -17.79
CA PRO A 698 12.47 2.40 -18.74
C PRO A 698 13.46 2.64 -19.88
N ARG A 699 12.92 2.85 -21.08
CA ARG A 699 13.71 3.29 -22.24
C ARG A 699 14.17 4.74 -22.05
N PRO A 700 15.21 5.20 -22.77
CA PRO A 700 15.60 6.60 -22.77
C PRO A 700 14.41 7.52 -23.10
N PRO A 701 14.32 8.72 -22.48
CA PRO A 701 13.27 9.68 -22.79
C PRO A 701 13.18 9.97 -24.29
N GLN A 702 11.96 10.07 -24.81
CA GLN A 702 11.74 10.45 -26.20
C GLN A 702 12.14 11.93 -26.40
N GLU A 703 13.00 12.20 -27.40
CA GLU A 703 13.45 13.57 -27.73
C GLU A 703 12.54 14.28 -28.75
N ASN A 704 11.58 13.56 -29.32
CA ASN A 704 10.68 14.09 -30.34
C ASN A 704 9.75 15.16 -29.76
N VAL A 705 9.60 16.26 -30.47
CA VAL A 705 8.65 17.32 -30.11
C VAL A 705 7.24 16.88 -30.53
N SER A 706 6.35 16.68 -29.57
CA SER A 706 4.93 16.47 -29.85
C SER A 706 4.25 17.80 -30.15
N VAL A 707 3.76 17.97 -31.38
CA VAL A 707 2.95 19.13 -31.74
C VAL A 707 1.50 18.84 -31.33
N LEU A 708 1.02 19.56 -30.31
CA LEU A 708 -0.34 19.44 -29.84
C LEU A 708 -1.24 20.43 -30.59
N PRO A 709 -2.46 20.05 -30.97
CA PRO A 709 -3.43 20.99 -31.55
C PRO A 709 -3.88 22.00 -30.49
N PRO A 710 -4.39 23.19 -30.90
CA PRO A 710 -5.01 24.12 -29.97
C PRO A 710 -6.20 23.47 -29.23
N ASP A 711 -6.34 23.72 -27.92
CA ASP A 711 -7.51 23.25 -27.16
C ASP A 711 -8.79 23.87 -27.76
N PRO A 712 -9.75 23.06 -28.25
CA PRO A 712 -10.98 23.55 -28.86
C PRO A 712 -11.83 24.39 -27.91
N ASN A 713 -11.69 24.22 -26.58
CA ASN A 713 -12.45 24.97 -25.58
C ASN A 713 -11.90 26.38 -25.37
N ILE A 714 -10.59 26.60 -25.59
CA ILE A 714 -10.01 27.96 -25.56
C ILE A 714 -10.54 28.82 -26.68
N ILE A 715 -10.79 28.22 -27.85
CA ILE A 715 -11.36 28.91 -29.02
C ILE A 715 -12.79 29.41 -28.72
N LEU A 716 -13.53 28.70 -27.84
CA LEU A 716 -14.93 29.01 -27.52
C LEU A 716 -15.10 29.97 -26.34
N THR A 717 -14.20 29.96 -25.34
CA THR A 717 -14.25 30.90 -24.20
C THR A 717 -13.75 32.31 -24.51
N ALA A 718 -13.30 32.56 -25.75
CA ALA A 718 -12.86 33.87 -26.22
C ALA A 718 -13.93 34.61 -27.07
N ILE A 719 -15.19 34.15 -27.05
CA ILE A 719 -16.33 34.78 -27.72
C ILE A 719 -17.23 35.46 -26.70
#